data_AF-A0A0N5D054-F1
#
_entry.id   AF-A0A0N5D054-F1
#
_cell.length_a   1.000
_cell.length_b   1.000
_cell.length_c   1.000
_cell.angle_alpha   90.00
_cell.angle_beta   90.00
_cell.angle_gamma   90.00
#
_symmetry.space_group_name_H-M   'P 1'
#
loop_
_entity.id
_entity.type
_entity.pdbx_description
1 polymer ?
#
loop_
_entity_poly.entity_id
_entity_poly.type
_entity_poly.pdbx_seq_one_letter_code
_entity_poly.pdbx_strand_id
1 'polypeptide(L)'
;MDAKCIVLILVVCTLFENLQTALDCSETECGPRVIHFAELAGLCNPHKEPSHLDSYVDRFDQDDEDIIVFDKVALVNKVGSTYTFPALSEHSFDRRSQNIKILERTHSEVNCTVVYLDKCMSHKQCSRQCLILGASMLRWFHTGCCECIGHTCLPYGSTAARFSVVSELDYEVESTVLVELKYYNFLNSTLLVIQFFPIAAVSEQFYEIRRDKTGAYHFTSRMSLNVDPAFIKLMQHFELQCKHLKMVDLFKKDPQRFEKFSLTMNTPDGPILFDYSKNIVNDATMLELFNLAKSRKVLEMRKEMFSGGKINFTEQRAVLHTALRNVNNKLITLDGQNVLNDVNKVLEHMKTFCEHVISGKWKGYTEEAITDVVNIGIGGSDLGPVMVTEALKYYQIGPNVHFVSNIDGTHLVEVLKKVKPETTIFIIASKTFTTQETITNATSAKEWFLKKAQNPEAVAKHFVALSTNIDKVREFGIDEKNMFEFWDWVGGRYSLWSAIGLSIAVHIGFDNFYSLLKGASAADEHFLNEPMQKNIPIIMALLGVLYINCFKAETHALLPYDQYLHRFPAYFQQADMESNGKFIMRDGSRVDFPTGPIVWGEPGTNGQHAFYQLIHQGTRLIPCDFIVPVRSLNSISNNLHHTILLLKILLSNFVAQTEALMKGKTPEEAREELKNLGMNEEKIRQLLPHKVFVGNKPTNSIILPKLTPFTLGAVIAFYEHKIFVQGVIWNINSFDQWGVELGKQLAKVIQKEFATDELCSSHDSSTNGIINFIKKEKAAKR
;
A
#
# COMPACT_ATOMS: atom_id res chain seq x y z
N MET A 1 32.80 -48.24 18.50
CA MET A 1 33.88 -47.58 19.28
C MET A 1 34.81 -46.96 18.27
N ASP A 2 34.95 -45.64 18.27
CA ASP A 2 36.14 -45.00 17.67
C ASP A 2 36.39 -43.61 18.25
N ALA A 3 37.67 -43.31 18.43
CA ALA A 3 38.22 -42.38 19.40
C ALA A 3 38.44 -40.98 18.82
N LYS A 4 37.40 -40.13 18.78
CA LYS A 4 37.54 -38.69 18.43
C LYS A 4 36.77 -37.69 19.31
N CYS A 5 36.10 -38.12 20.39
CA CYS A 5 35.40 -37.20 21.32
C CYS A 5 36.14 -36.88 22.64
N ILE A 6 37.33 -37.43 22.89
CA ILE A 6 38.02 -37.26 24.19
C ILE A 6 38.89 -35.99 24.27
N VAL A 7 39.21 -35.33 23.14
CA VAL A 7 40.15 -34.20 23.14
C VAL A 7 39.48 -32.84 23.43
N LEU A 8 38.18 -32.68 23.18
CA LEU A 8 37.50 -31.38 23.39
C LEU A 8 37.03 -31.14 24.83
N ILE A 9 36.82 -32.21 25.61
CA ILE A 9 36.37 -32.13 27.01
C ILE A 9 37.53 -31.77 27.96
N LEU A 10 38.76 -32.17 27.65
CA LEU A 10 39.94 -31.87 28.49
C LEU A 10 40.42 -30.41 28.36
N VAL A 11 40.17 -29.73 27.25
CA VAL A 11 40.61 -28.32 27.06
C VAL A 11 39.71 -27.34 27.83
N VAL A 12 38.41 -27.63 27.96
CA VAL A 12 37.45 -26.73 28.63
C VAL A 12 37.53 -26.86 30.16
N CYS A 13 37.81 -28.05 30.71
CA CYS A 13 38.01 -28.21 32.15
C CYS A 13 39.31 -27.55 32.65
N THR A 14 40.38 -27.55 31.85
CA THR A 14 41.67 -26.94 32.23
C THR A 14 41.66 -25.41 32.18
N LEU A 15 40.73 -24.81 31.42
CA LEU A 15 40.48 -23.36 31.39
C LEU A 15 39.65 -22.88 32.58
N PHE A 16 38.89 -23.76 33.22
CA PHE A 16 38.04 -23.42 34.37
C PHE A 16 38.83 -23.33 35.68
N GLU A 17 39.77 -24.25 35.92
CA GLU A 17 40.61 -24.23 37.14
C GLU A 17 41.54 -23.01 37.17
N ASN A 18 42.06 -22.56 36.02
CA ASN A 18 42.99 -21.43 35.95
C ASN A 18 42.31 -20.04 36.09
N LEU A 19 40.98 -19.94 35.88
CA LEU A 19 40.26 -18.67 36.04
C LEU A 19 39.87 -18.38 37.50
N GLN A 20 39.63 -19.43 38.29
CA GLN A 20 39.34 -19.31 39.73
C GLN A 20 40.56 -18.84 40.53
N THR A 21 41.77 -19.26 40.14
CA THR A 21 43.02 -18.86 40.83
C THR A 21 43.46 -17.44 40.50
N ALA A 22 43.01 -16.86 39.37
CA ALA A 22 43.41 -15.53 38.92
C ALA A 22 42.58 -14.37 39.50
N LEU A 23 41.43 -14.67 40.12
CA LEU A 23 40.45 -13.66 40.59
C LEU A 23 40.21 -13.66 42.11
N ASP A 24 40.89 -14.55 42.86
CA ASP A 24 40.92 -14.61 44.33
C ASP A 24 39.55 -14.41 45.01
N CYS A 25 38.55 -15.17 44.55
CA CYS A 25 37.15 -15.01 44.94
C CYS A 25 36.48 -16.37 45.21
N SER A 26 35.55 -16.42 46.17
CA SER A 26 34.87 -17.67 46.57
C SER A 26 33.67 -18.01 45.65
N GLU A 27 33.29 -19.30 45.58
CA GLU A 27 32.18 -19.80 44.73
C GLU A 27 30.86 -19.03 44.88
N THR A 28 30.61 -18.44 46.05
CA THR A 28 29.38 -17.67 46.34
C THR A 28 29.35 -16.27 45.75
N GLU A 29 30.50 -15.67 45.41
CA GLU A 29 30.57 -14.29 44.86
C GLU A 29 30.67 -14.26 43.33
N CYS A 30 31.21 -15.30 42.69
CA CYS A 30 31.38 -15.36 41.23
C CYS A 30 30.15 -15.88 40.45
N GLY A 31 29.23 -16.59 41.11
CA GLY A 31 28.04 -17.16 40.47
C GLY A 31 27.17 -16.17 39.67
N PRO A 32 26.81 -14.99 40.22
CA PRO A 32 25.89 -14.07 39.54
C PRO A 32 26.47 -13.39 38.28
N ARG A 33 27.81 -13.23 38.18
CA ARG A 33 28.45 -12.58 37.01
C ARG A 33 28.71 -13.55 35.86
N VAL A 34 28.90 -14.84 36.15
CA VAL A 34 29.05 -15.89 35.12
C VAL A 34 27.69 -16.24 34.48
N ILE A 35 26.62 -16.23 35.27
CA ILE A 35 25.25 -16.43 34.76
C ILE A 35 24.86 -15.32 33.76
N HIS A 36 25.27 -14.08 34.04
CA HIS A 36 25.00 -12.95 33.13
C HIS A 36 25.74 -13.06 31.78
N PHE A 37 26.89 -13.73 31.75
CA PHE A 37 27.65 -13.96 30.51
C PHE A 37 27.09 -15.15 29.70
N ALA A 38 26.52 -16.16 30.36
CA ALA A 38 25.87 -17.30 29.70
C ALA A 38 24.47 -16.95 29.11
N GLU A 39 23.73 -16.04 29.75
CA GLU A 39 22.45 -15.52 29.23
C GLU A 39 22.63 -14.65 27.97
N LEU A 40 23.75 -13.96 27.83
CA LEU A 40 24.11 -13.18 26.63
C LEU A 40 24.47 -14.05 25.41
N ALA A 41 24.79 -15.33 25.60
CA ALA A 41 25.22 -16.25 24.54
C ALA A 41 24.15 -17.26 24.08
N GLY A 42 22.94 -17.26 24.67
CA GLY A 42 21.80 -18.03 24.16
C GLY A 42 21.96 -19.56 24.18
N LEU A 43 22.74 -20.11 25.11
CA LEU A 43 22.90 -21.56 25.27
C LEU A 43 21.86 -22.11 26.25
N CYS A 44 20.83 -22.79 25.73
CA CYS A 44 19.93 -23.58 26.57
C CYS A 44 20.66 -24.82 27.13
N ASN A 45 20.94 -24.78 28.43
CA ASN A 45 21.18 -25.89 29.38
C ASN A 45 21.93 -27.15 28.84
N PRO A 46 23.25 -27.28 29.07
CA PRO A 46 24.07 -28.36 28.52
C PRO A 46 24.10 -29.67 29.35
N HIS A 47 23.15 -29.92 30.26
CA HIS A 47 23.22 -31.05 31.18
C HIS A 47 22.33 -32.28 30.85
N LYS A 48 22.05 -32.60 29.58
CA LYS A 48 21.43 -33.90 29.23
C LYS A 48 22.08 -34.55 28.02
N GLU A 49 22.48 -35.82 28.19
CA GLU A 49 22.98 -36.68 27.12
C GLU A 49 21.91 -36.90 26.02
N PRO A 50 22.30 -37.07 24.75
CA PRO A 50 21.37 -37.20 23.61
C PRO A 50 20.51 -38.47 23.59
N SER A 51 20.73 -39.43 24.50
CA SER A 51 20.05 -40.72 24.53
C SER A 51 18.71 -40.71 25.28
N HIS A 52 18.31 -39.59 25.89
CA HIS A 52 17.04 -39.45 26.64
C HIS A 52 16.31 -38.13 26.35
N LEU A 53 16.05 -37.86 25.06
CA LEU A 53 15.11 -36.82 24.66
C LEU A 53 13.72 -37.44 24.44
N ASP A 54 12.97 -37.59 25.53
CA ASP A 54 11.53 -37.82 25.42
C ASP A 54 10.94 -36.66 24.61
N SER A 55 10.14 -36.97 23.59
CA SER A 55 9.43 -35.97 22.79
C SER A 55 7.94 -36.25 22.86
N TYR A 56 7.14 -35.23 23.11
CA TYR A 56 5.69 -35.32 23.04
C TYR A 56 5.24 -34.95 21.64
N VAL A 57 4.45 -35.81 21.02
CA VAL A 57 3.85 -35.58 19.71
C VAL A 57 2.34 -35.47 19.91
N ASP A 58 1.75 -34.38 19.44
CA ASP A 58 0.32 -34.09 19.58
C ASP A 58 -0.30 -33.94 18.18
N ARG A 59 -1.38 -34.65 17.87
CA ARG A 59 -2.15 -34.52 16.62
C ARG A 59 -3.37 -33.64 16.91
N PHE A 60 -3.67 -32.71 16.01
CA PHE A 60 -4.78 -31.77 16.20
C PHE A 60 -6.16 -32.30 15.76
N ASP A 61 -6.23 -33.50 15.16
CA ASP A 61 -7.38 -33.93 14.35
C ASP A 61 -8.16 -35.15 14.89
N GLN A 62 -8.08 -35.46 16.19
CA GLN A 62 -8.92 -36.50 16.80
C GLN A 62 -9.46 -36.05 18.15
N ASP A 63 -10.76 -36.26 18.36
CA ASP A 63 -11.49 -35.99 19.60
C ASP A 63 -10.78 -36.65 20.80
N ASP A 64 -10.16 -35.83 21.66
CA ASP A 64 -9.74 -35.96 23.08
C ASP A 64 -9.47 -37.33 23.77
N GLU A 65 -9.42 -38.49 23.10
CA GLU A 65 -9.37 -39.81 23.77
C GLU A 65 -8.19 -40.75 23.42
N ASP A 66 -7.26 -40.43 22.52
CA ASP A 66 -6.12 -41.31 22.21
C ASP A 66 -4.73 -40.63 22.33
N ILE A 67 -3.82 -41.24 23.12
CA ILE A 67 -2.40 -40.83 23.23
C ILE A 67 -1.55 -41.84 22.44
N ILE A 68 -0.94 -41.42 21.34
CA ILE A 68 -0.08 -42.27 20.51
C ILE A 68 1.39 -42.07 20.92
N VAL A 69 2.07 -43.16 21.31
CA VAL A 69 3.50 -43.17 21.69
C VAL A 69 4.32 -43.85 20.59
N PHE A 70 5.41 -43.23 20.13
CA PHE A 70 6.30 -43.79 19.11
C PHE A 70 7.64 -44.22 19.73
N ASP A 71 8.06 -45.47 19.51
CA ASP A 71 9.26 -46.07 20.13
C ASP A 71 10.60 -45.76 19.42
N LYS A 72 10.60 -45.08 18.25
CA LYS A 72 11.84 -44.71 17.55
C LYS A 72 11.81 -43.31 16.94
N VAL A 73 12.87 -42.56 17.26
CA VAL A 73 13.18 -41.24 16.69
C VAL A 73 13.70 -41.44 15.26
N ALA A 74 12.96 -40.96 14.26
CA ALA A 74 13.52 -40.78 12.92
C ALA A 74 14.41 -39.52 12.91
N LEU A 75 15.69 -39.68 12.54
CA LEU A 75 16.61 -38.56 12.32
C LEU A 75 16.20 -37.81 11.05
N VAL A 76 15.61 -36.63 11.22
CA VAL A 76 15.15 -35.76 10.13
C VAL A 76 16.31 -34.84 9.71
N ASN A 77 17.05 -35.23 8.67
CA ASN A 77 18.28 -34.53 8.26
C ASN A 77 18.07 -33.45 7.18
N LYS A 78 16.83 -33.14 6.75
CA LYS A 78 16.58 -32.10 5.74
C LYS A 78 15.20 -31.43 5.87
N VAL A 79 15.17 -30.11 6.04
CA VAL A 79 13.94 -29.31 6.10
C VAL A 79 13.35 -29.16 4.68
N GLY A 80 12.03 -29.32 4.53
CA GLY A 80 11.33 -29.21 3.24
C GLY A 80 11.27 -30.48 2.39
N SER A 81 11.55 -31.66 2.96
CA SER A 81 11.44 -32.95 2.27
C SER A 81 10.18 -33.71 2.71
N THR A 82 9.59 -34.47 1.79
CA THR A 82 8.51 -35.43 2.07
C THR A 82 9.06 -36.64 2.82
N TYR A 83 8.51 -36.95 3.99
CA TYR A 83 8.85 -38.15 4.74
C TYR A 83 7.65 -39.10 4.78
N THR A 84 7.93 -40.39 4.59
CA THR A 84 6.96 -41.47 4.80
C THR A 84 7.35 -42.19 6.08
N PHE A 85 6.50 -42.11 7.10
CA PHE A 85 6.70 -42.87 8.33
C PHE A 85 6.07 -44.26 8.17
N PRO A 86 6.77 -45.35 8.49
CA PRO A 86 6.09 -46.62 8.73
C PRO A 86 5.33 -46.49 10.04
N ALA A 87 3.99 -46.56 10.04
CA ALA A 87 3.28 -46.60 11.31
C ALA A 87 3.51 -47.96 11.99
N LEU A 88 3.83 -47.92 13.28
CA LEU A 88 3.89 -49.06 14.18
C LEU A 88 2.94 -48.78 15.34
N SER A 89 2.08 -49.77 15.61
CA SER A 89 1.15 -49.94 16.73
C SER A 89 0.62 -48.67 17.44
N GLU A 90 -0.65 -48.34 17.21
CA GLU A 90 -1.42 -47.42 18.06
C GLU A 90 -1.68 -48.05 19.44
N HIS A 91 -1.51 -47.26 20.50
CA HIS A 91 -1.90 -47.63 21.85
C HIS A 91 -3.09 -46.79 22.26
N SER A 92 -4.27 -47.41 22.39
CA SER A 92 -5.47 -46.74 22.90
C SER A 92 -5.57 -46.95 24.41
N PHE A 93 -5.77 -45.86 25.16
CA PHE A 93 -5.83 -45.87 26.61
C PHE A 93 -7.25 -45.55 27.10
N ASP A 94 -8.01 -46.59 27.47
CA ASP A 94 -9.34 -46.41 28.03
C ASP A 94 -9.25 -45.99 29.52
N ARG A 95 -9.46 -44.70 29.78
CA ARG A 95 -9.43 -44.13 31.13
C ARG A 95 -10.47 -44.73 32.10
N ARG A 96 -11.53 -45.40 31.61
CA ARG A 96 -12.54 -46.02 32.49
C ARG A 96 -12.16 -47.43 32.94
N SER A 97 -11.33 -48.14 32.18
CA SER A 97 -10.95 -49.54 32.48
C SER A 97 -9.48 -49.74 32.87
N GLN A 98 -8.64 -48.70 32.80
CA GLN A 98 -7.19 -48.77 33.09
C GLN A 98 -6.42 -49.83 32.28
N ASN A 99 -6.94 -50.24 31.12
CA ASN A 99 -6.29 -51.21 30.24
C ASN A 99 -5.72 -50.54 28.99
N ILE A 100 -4.54 -50.99 28.57
CA ILE A 100 -3.89 -50.57 27.31
C ILE A 100 -4.33 -51.53 26.22
N LYS A 101 -4.95 -51.03 25.15
CA LYS A 101 -5.24 -51.81 23.94
C LYS A 101 -4.24 -51.46 22.85
N ILE A 102 -3.57 -52.48 22.31
CA ILE A 102 -2.65 -52.35 21.17
C ILE A 102 -3.45 -52.55 19.88
N LEU A 103 -3.45 -51.55 19.01
CA LEU A 103 -4.04 -51.57 17.67
C LEU A 103 -2.91 -51.49 16.64
N GLU A 104 -2.64 -52.57 15.92
CA GLU A 104 -1.67 -52.54 14.82
C GLU A 104 -2.33 -51.95 13.55
N ARG A 105 -2.05 -50.68 13.25
CA ARG A 105 -2.38 -50.05 11.97
C ARG A 105 -1.14 -49.46 11.32
N THR A 106 -0.92 -49.81 10.04
CA THR A 106 0.13 -49.22 9.20
C THR A 106 -0.46 -48.07 8.37
N HIS A 107 -0.20 -46.82 8.77
CA HIS A 107 -0.47 -45.61 8.00
C HIS A 107 0.82 -45.14 7.30
N SER A 108 0.80 -45.01 5.98
CA SER A 108 1.85 -44.32 5.22
C SER A 108 1.38 -42.89 4.90
N GLU A 109 1.58 -41.97 5.84
CA GLU A 109 1.26 -40.56 5.62
C GLU A 109 2.49 -39.80 5.12
N VAL A 110 2.28 -38.99 4.08
CA VAL A 110 3.26 -38.05 3.53
C VAL A 110 3.16 -36.75 4.34
N ASN A 111 4.17 -36.48 5.16
CA ASN A 111 4.20 -35.30 6.02
C ASN A 111 5.39 -34.39 5.68
N CYS A 112 5.17 -33.08 5.77
CA CYS A 112 6.16 -32.02 5.63
C CYS A 112 6.48 -31.39 6.99
N THR A 113 7.75 -31.17 7.31
CA THR A 113 8.14 -30.30 8.43
C THR A 113 7.93 -28.85 8.01
N VAL A 114 7.10 -28.10 8.75
CA VAL A 114 6.69 -26.75 8.37
C VAL A 114 7.62 -25.70 9.00
N VAL A 115 7.95 -25.77 10.30
CA VAL A 115 8.80 -24.74 10.95
C VAL A 115 9.47 -25.22 12.25
N TYR A 116 10.66 -24.68 12.56
CA TYR A 116 11.21 -24.57 13.92
C TYR A 116 10.94 -23.16 14.46
N LEU A 117 10.28 -23.05 15.61
CA LEU A 117 10.04 -21.76 16.25
C LEU A 117 11.32 -21.22 16.92
N ASP A 118 11.55 -19.92 16.80
CA ASP A 118 12.80 -19.22 17.15
C ASP A 118 13.07 -19.09 18.66
N LYS A 119 12.09 -19.46 19.50
CA LYS A 119 12.16 -19.37 20.96
C LYS A 119 11.66 -20.65 21.62
N CYS A 120 12.36 -21.05 22.68
CA CYS A 120 11.87 -22.09 23.58
C CYS A 120 10.56 -21.63 24.24
N MET A 121 9.54 -22.47 24.24
CA MET A 121 8.21 -22.13 24.73
C MET A 121 7.53 -23.33 25.40
N SER A 122 6.50 -23.09 26.20
CA SER A 122 5.73 -24.17 26.83
C SER A 122 4.97 -25.00 25.79
N HIS A 123 4.67 -26.27 26.10
CA HIS A 123 3.87 -27.16 25.25
C HIS A 123 2.57 -26.49 24.77
N LYS A 124 1.86 -25.80 25.67
CA LYS A 124 0.60 -25.10 25.38
C LYS A 124 0.78 -23.94 24.39
N GLN A 125 1.92 -23.24 24.44
CA GLN A 125 2.25 -22.19 23.46
C GLN A 125 2.65 -22.78 22.12
N CYS A 126 3.43 -23.86 22.13
CA CYS A 126 3.82 -24.61 20.92
C CYS A 126 2.59 -25.13 20.17
N SER A 127 1.68 -25.80 20.88
CA SER A 127 0.39 -26.30 20.36
C SER A 127 -0.43 -25.21 19.70
N ARG A 128 -0.62 -24.07 20.39
CA ARG A 128 -1.37 -22.95 19.82
C ARG A 128 -0.71 -22.36 18.57
N GLN A 129 0.62 -22.27 18.53
CA GLN A 129 1.34 -21.71 17.38
C GLN A 129 1.31 -22.65 16.18
N CYS A 130 1.53 -23.95 16.38
CA CYS A 130 1.45 -24.94 15.30
C CYS A 130 0.04 -25.03 14.71
N LEU A 131 -1.01 -24.94 15.55
CA LEU A 131 -2.39 -24.88 15.08
C LEU A 131 -2.66 -23.63 14.23
N ILE A 132 -2.15 -22.46 14.63
CA ILE A 132 -2.25 -21.21 13.85
C ILE A 132 -1.54 -21.33 12.49
N LEU A 133 -0.44 -22.09 12.44
CA LEU A 133 0.32 -22.36 11.22
C LEU A 133 -0.32 -23.42 10.31
N GLY A 134 -1.47 -23.99 10.70
CA GLY A 134 -2.17 -25.02 9.93
C GLY A 134 -1.45 -26.38 9.93
N ALA A 135 -0.60 -26.63 10.93
CA ALA A 135 0.02 -27.93 11.12
C ALA A 135 -1.03 -28.96 11.56
N SER A 136 -0.89 -30.21 11.15
CA SER A 136 -1.75 -31.33 11.59
C SER A 136 -1.23 -32.01 12.85
N MET A 137 0.05 -31.81 13.16
CA MET A 137 0.70 -32.29 14.37
C MET A 137 1.81 -31.35 14.84
N LEU A 138 2.20 -31.47 16.10
CA LEU A 138 3.38 -30.83 16.67
C LEU A 138 4.31 -31.87 17.29
N ARG A 139 5.58 -31.51 17.42
CA ARG A 139 6.53 -32.16 18.32
C ARG A 139 7.12 -31.12 19.27
N TRP A 140 6.99 -31.38 20.56
CA TRP A 140 7.55 -30.54 21.61
C TRP A 140 8.62 -31.31 22.38
N PHE A 141 9.78 -30.69 22.50
CA PHE A 141 10.92 -31.26 23.20
C PHE A 141 10.95 -30.72 24.63
N HIS A 142 11.34 -31.56 25.60
CA HIS A 142 11.49 -31.15 27.01
C HIS A 142 12.48 -29.98 27.23
N THR A 143 13.26 -29.62 26.20
CA THR A 143 14.14 -28.44 26.14
C THR A 143 13.40 -27.14 25.80
N GLY A 144 12.09 -27.19 25.51
CA GLY A 144 11.27 -26.07 25.10
C GLY A 144 11.24 -25.83 23.59
N CYS A 145 11.99 -26.60 22.80
CA CYS A 145 11.94 -26.51 21.34
C CYS A 145 10.61 -27.02 20.79
N CYS A 146 10.11 -26.38 19.73
CA CYS A 146 8.82 -26.68 19.11
C CYS A 146 8.99 -26.86 17.60
N GLU A 147 8.47 -27.97 17.08
CA GLU A 147 8.48 -28.34 15.67
C GLU A 147 7.03 -28.58 15.19
N CYS A 148 6.60 -27.88 14.14
CA CYS A 148 5.24 -28.01 13.59
C CYS A 148 5.28 -28.87 12.31
N ILE A 149 4.41 -29.87 12.20
CA ILE A 149 4.38 -30.85 11.12
C ILE A 149 2.99 -30.85 10.46
N GLY A 150 2.95 -30.73 9.14
CA GLY A 150 1.69 -30.60 8.38
C GLY A 150 1.69 -31.44 7.11
N HIS A 151 0.50 -31.67 6.55
CA HIS A 151 0.33 -32.40 5.29
C HIS A 151 0.63 -31.55 4.05
N THR A 152 0.77 -30.23 4.20
CA THR A 152 1.09 -29.27 3.14
C THR A 152 2.35 -28.48 3.50
N CYS A 153 3.31 -28.46 2.57
CA CYS A 153 4.56 -27.70 2.70
C CYS A 153 4.28 -26.20 2.43
N LEU A 154 4.06 -25.39 3.48
CA LEU A 154 3.88 -23.93 3.39
C LEU A 154 5.17 -23.18 3.84
N PRO A 155 5.62 -22.12 3.14
CA PRO A 155 6.91 -21.48 3.41
C PRO A 155 6.79 -20.36 4.46
N TYR A 156 6.45 -20.72 5.69
CA TYR A 156 6.47 -19.78 6.82
C TYR A 156 7.65 -20.12 7.75
N GLY A 157 8.53 -19.14 8.04
CA GLY A 157 9.60 -19.28 9.05
C GLY A 157 10.98 -19.73 8.55
N SER A 158 11.92 -19.93 9.48
CA SER A 158 13.33 -20.24 9.19
C SER A 158 13.51 -21.70 8.79
N THR A 159 14.23 -21.95 7.71
CA THR A 159 14.46 -23.27 7.09
C THR A 159 15.61 -24.07 7.70
N ALA A 160 16.26 -23.57 8.75
CA ALA A 160 17.44 -24.20 9.36
C ALA A 160 17.12 -24.84 10.72
N ALA A 161 17.38 -26.14 10.86
CA ALA A 161 17.46 -26.79 12.16
C ALA A 161 18.69 -26.26 12.92
N ARG A 162 18.56 -25.89 14.20
CA ARG A 162 19.70 -25.46 15.03
C ARG A 162 20.54 -26.63 15.57
N PHE A 163 20.74 -27.64 14.75
CA PHE A 163 21.86 -28.56 14.83
C PHE A 163 22.35 -28.78 13.39
N SER A 164 23.50 -28.22 13.05
CA SER A 164 24.26 -28.62 11.87
C SER A 164 25.72 -28.72 12.24
N VAL A 165 26.28 -29.92 12.10
CA VAL A 165 27.72 -30.18 12.13
C VAL A 165 28.11 -30.49 10.70
N VAL A 166 28.91 -29.56 10.14
CA VAL A 166 30.01 -29.73 9.19
C VAL A 166 29.69 -30.44 7.85
N SER A 167 29.71 -29.65 6.78
CA SER A 167 30.23 -30.10 5.49
C SER A 167 30.79 -28.90 4.72
N GLU A 168 32.07 -28.61 4.91
CA GLU A 168 32.99 -27.98 3.93
C GLU A 168 34.34 -27.75 4.63
N LEU A 169 35.14 -28.83 4.69
CA LEU A 169 36.56 -28.77 5.02
C LEU A 169 37.22 -30.01 4.37
N ASP A 170 37.12 -30.06 3.05
CA ASP A 170 37.98 -30.88 2.20
C ASP A 170 38.62 -29.94 1.17
N TYR A 171 39.67 -29.25 1.61
CA TYR A 171 40.92 -29.02 0.90
C TYR A 171 41.83 -28.15 1.79
N GLU A 172 43.09 -28.55 1.93
CA GLU A 172 44.18 -27.86 2.66
C GLU A 172 44.26 -28.07 4.19
N VAL A 173 44.41 -29.34 4.61
CA VAL A 173 45.24 -29.65 5.79
C VAL A 173 46.27 -30.70 5.39
N GLU A 174 47.34 -30.25 4.73
CA GLU A 174 48.56 -31.04 4.63
C GLU A 174 49.81 -30.14 4.56
N SER A 175 49.96 -29.26 5.56
CA SER A 175 51.29 -28.80 5.97
C SER A 175 51.24 -28.08 7.32
N THR A 176 51.68 -28.81 8.34
CA THR A 176 52.61 -28.31 9.35
C THR A 176 52.05 -27.43 10.46
N VAL A 177 51.45 -28.12 11.44
CA VAL A 177 51.80 -27.95 12.86
C VAL A 177 53.32 -27.92 12.99
N LEU A 178 53.90 -26.80 13.44
CA LEU A 178 55.14 -26.75 14.23
C LEU A 178 55.44 -25.30 14.65
N VAL A 179 55.81 -25.17 15.92
CA VAL A 179 56.33 -23.99 16.64
C VAL A 179 55.31 -23.11 17.37
N GLU A 180 54.59 -23.73 18.32
CA GLU A 180 54.50 -23.14 19.66
C GLU A 180 55.78 -23.49 20.42
N LEU A 181 56.60 -22.49 20.78
CA LEU A 181 57.47 -22.42 21.96
C LEU A 181 58.45 -21.25 21.79
N LYS A 182 58.03 -20.06 22.25
CA LYS A 182 58.82 -18.92 22.75
C LYS A 182 58.01 -17.64 22.50
N TYR A 183 57.16 -17.24 23.45
CA TYR A 183 56.91 -15.81 23.78
C TYR A 183 55.93 -15.70 24.96
N TYR A 184 56.21 -16.42 26.06
CA TYR A 184 55.65 -16.07 27.38
C TYR A 184 56.75 -16.25 28.43
N ASN A 185 57.64 -15.26 28.48
CA ASN A 185 58.46 -14.89 29.63
C ASN A 185 59.25 -13.62 29.29
N PHE A 186 58.63 -12.44 29.47
CA PHE A 186 59.30 -11.24 29.99
C PHE A 186 58.29 -10.09 30.22
N LEU A 187 57.62 -10.10 31.37
CA LEU A 187 57.20 -8.87 32.01
C LEU A 187 58.39 -8.36 32.83
N ASN A 188 59.09 -7.35 32.29
CA ASN A 188 59.75 -6.26 33.00
C ASN A 188 60.91 -5.73 32.16
N SER A 189 60.79 -4.52 31.62
CA SER A 189 61.72 -3.41 31.90
C SER A 189 61.71 -2.36 30.78
N THR A 190 61.53 -1.11 31.22
CA THR A 190 62.14 0.11 30.66
C THR A 190 61.43 0.88 29.53
N LEU A 191 61.41 2.19 29.78
CA LEU A 191 60.95 3.36 29.03
C LEU A 191 61.22 3.41 27.51
N LEU A 192 60.45 4.33 26.90
CA LEU A 192 60.77 5.35 25.87
C LEU A 192 60.10 5.20 24.48
N VAL A 193 59.16 6.13 24.25
CA VAL A 193 58.93 6.97 23.04
C VAL A 193 58.94 6.28 21.67
N ILE A 194 57.80 6.35 20.95
CA ILE A 194 57.65 6.97 19.61
C ILE A 194 56.14 7.08 19.27
N GLN A 195 55.82 8.14 18.53
CA GLN A 195 54.51 8.70 18.21
C GLN A 195 53.71 7.98 17.08
N PHE A 196 52.41 8.31 17.04
CA PHE A 196 51.56 8.58 15.86
C PHE A 196 50.78 7.44 15.13
N PHE A 197 49.46 7.72 14.99
CA PHE A 197 48.41 7.32 14.02
C PHE A 197 47.41 6.17 14.32
N PRO A 198 46.08 6.41 14.12
CA PRO A 198 45.01 5.41 14.16
C PRO A 198 44.63 4.90 12.77
N ILE A 199 44.15 3.65 12.68
CA ILE A 199 43.56 3.00 11.49
C ILE A 199 42.41 2.13 12.05
N ALA A 200 41.10 2.30 11.78
CA ALA A 200 40.35 2.63 10.56
C ALA A 200 40.61 1.68 9.39
N ALA A 201 40.29 0.39 9.53
CA ALA A 201 40.08 -0.52 8.39
C ALA A 201 39.50 -1.88 8.85
N VAL A 202 38.18 -2.07 8.79
CA VAL A 202 37.50 -3.31 8.31
C VAL A 202 36.05 -2.95 7.95
N SER A 203 35.84 -2.20 6.86
CA SER A 203 34.53 -2.14 6.17
C SER A 203 34.71 -1.74 4.70
N GLU A 204 35.59 -2.42 3.99
CA GLU A 204 35.67 -2.32 2.53
C GLU A 204 35.89 -3.73 1.98
N GLN A 205 34.79 -4.40 1.63
CA GLN A 205 34.77 -5.41 0.57
C GLN A 205 33.31 -5.73 0.25
N PHE A 206 32.81 -5.01 -0.77
CA PHE A 206 31.68 -5.26 -1.69
C PHE A 206 30.99 -3.94 -2.09
N TYR A 207 31.75 -3.06 -2.74
CA TYR A 207 31.19 -1.98 -3.56
C TYR A 207 32.06 -1.84 -4.82
N GLU A 208 31.74 -2.59 -5.87
CA GLU A 208 32.31 -2.34 -7.20
C GLU A 208 31.55 -1.19 -7.88
N ILE A 209 32.24 -0.06 -8.07
CA ILE A 209 31.87 0.95 -9.04
C ILE A 209 32.30 0.43 -10.42
N ARG A 210 31.36 -0.09 -11.23
CA ARG A 210 31.62 -0.33 -12.66
C ARG A 210 31.34 0.94 -13.46
N ARG A 211 32.42 1.57 -13.96
CA ARG A 211 32.37 2.47 -15.11
C ARG A 211 32.55 1.62 -16.37
N ASP A 212 31.57 1.63 -17.27
CA ASP A 212 31.78 1.20 -18.65
C ASP A 212 32.18 2.40 -19.53
N LYS A 213 32.92 2.13 -20.61
CA LYS A 213 33.61 3.08 -21.50
C LYS A 213 32.68 3.98 -22.34
N THR A 214 31.38 3.99 -22.08
CA THR A 214 30.36 4.69 -22.90
C THR A 214 29.82 5.97 -22.26
N GLY A 215 30.23 6.34 -21.05
CA GLY A 215 29.84 7.61 -20.43
C GLY A 215 28.36 7.70 -20.02
N ALA A 216 27.63 6.59 -19.92
CA ALA A 216 26.27 6.55 -19.41
C ALA A 216 26.24 6.58 -17.86
N TYR A 217 25.40 7.44 -17.28
CA TYR A 217 25.10 7.44 -15.85
C TYR A 217 24.28 6.19 -15.50
N HIS A 218 24.92 5.14 -14.99
CA HIS A 218 24.19 4.10 -14.27
C HIS A 218 23.79 4.65 -12.89
N PHE A 219 22.48 4.80 -12.66
CA PHE A 219 21.96 4.90 -11.29
C PHE A 219 22.32 3.60 -10.56
N THR A 220 23.40 3.64 -9.79
CA THR A 220 23.78 2.59 -8.83
C THR A 220 22.54 2.18 -8.03
N SER A 221 22.24 0.87 -8.02
CA SER A 221 21.18 0.19 -7.28
C SER A 221 20.70 0.97 -6.05
N ARG A 222 19.51 1.57 -6.13
CA ARG A 222 18.90 2.15 -4.93
C ARG A 222 18.51 0.98 -4.02
N MET A 223 19.21 0.89 -2.89
CA MET A 223 19.01 -0.08 -1.82
C MET A 223 17.53 -0.29 -1.48
N SER A 224 17.17 -1.51 -1.08
CA SER A 224 15.88 -1.78 -0.40
C SER A 224 15.68 -0.78 0.74
N LEU A 225 14.41 -0.43 1.02
CA LEU A 225 14.06 0.46 2.13
C LEU A 225 14.60 -0.09 3.46
N ASN A 226 14.52 -1.41 3.69
CA ASN A 226 14.88 -2.03 4.97
C ASN A 226 16.38 -1.97 5.30
N VAL A 227 17.22 -1.76 4.28
CA VAL A 227 18.68 -1.65 4.43
C VAL A 227 19.17 -0.20 4.34
N ASP A 228 18.28 0.76 4.06
CA ASP A 228 18.60 2.18 4.08
C ASP A 228 18.95 2.63 5.51
N PRO A 229 20.15 3.18 5.76
CA PRO A 229 20.56 3.56 7.11
C PRO A 229 19.61 4.56 7.79
N ALA A 230 18.98 5.47 7.02
CA ALA A 230 18.01 6.42 7.57
C ALA A 230 16.70 5.71 7.96
N PHE A 231 16.29 4.68 7.21
CA PHE A 231 15.13 3.87 7.56
C PHE A 231 15.40 2.98 8.77
N ILE A 232 16.58 2.35 8.86
CA ILE A 232 16.99 1.58 10.04
C ILE A 232 16.94 2.47 11.29
N LYS A 233 17.45 3.71 11.19
CA LYS A 233 17.38 4.69 12.28
C LYS A 233 15.95 5.10 12.62
N LEU A 234 15.09 5.31 11.62
CA LEU A 234 13.66 5.55 11.83
C LEU A 234 12.98 4.38 12.53
N MET A 235 13.29 3.13 12.15
CA MET A 235 12.75 1.93 12.80
C MET A 235 13.24 1.80 14.24
N GLN A 236 14.51 2.08 14.53
CA GLN A 236 15.03 2.13 15.90
C GLN A 236 14.30 3.18 16.74
N HIS A 237 14.14 4.40 16.21
CA HIS A 237 13.37 5.47 16.84
C HIS A 237 11.89 5.08 17.06
N PHE A 238 11.30 4.40 16.09
CA PHE A 238 9.95 3.86 16.18
C PHE A 238 9.79 2.86 17.33
N GLU A 239 10.67 1.87 17.39
CA GLU A 239 10.64 0.80 18.39
C GLU A 239 10.92 1.31 19.81
N LEU A 240 11.81 2.29 19.96
CA LEU A 240 12.20 2.82 21.27
C LEU A 240 11.27 3.91 21.78
N GLN A 241 10.67 4.71 20.88
CA GLN A 241 9.94 5.93 21.27
C GLN A 241 8.59 6.09 20.55
N CYS A 242 8.57 6.15 19.21
CA CYS A 242 7.38 6.64 18.50
C CYS A 242 6.13 5.74 18.69
N LYS A 243 6.27 4.40 18.72
CA LYS A 243 5.11 3.50 18.93
C LYS A 243 4.44 3.65 20.31
N HIS A 244 5.15 4.23 21.28
CA HIS A 244 4.65 4.44 22.64
C HIS A 244 4.04 5.83 22.86
N LEU A 245 4.08 6.71 21.85
CA LEU A 245 3.54 8.05 21.97
C LEU A 245 2.00 8.02 22.06
N LYS A 246 1.48 8.83 22.97
CA LYS A 246 0.05 9.13 23.08
C LYS A 246 -0.21 10.57 22.70
N MET A 247 -1.05 10.79 21.70
CA MET A 247 -1.33 12.13 21.19
C MET A 247 -1.89 13.05 22.28
N VAL A 248 -2.76 12.55 23.17
CA VAL A 248 -3.28 13.33 24.31
C VAL A 248 -2.14 13.91 25.17
N ASP A 249 -1.08 13.14 25.41
CA ASP A 249 0.07 13.62 26.20
C ASP A 249 0.94 14.58 25.39
N LEU A 250 1.07 14.37 24.07
CA LEU A 250 1.78 15.29 23.18
C LEU A 250 1.13 16.68 23.16
N PHE A 251 -0.20 16.75 23.05
CA PHE A 251 -0.93 18.03 23.10
C PHE A 251 -0.87 18.68 24.49
N LYS A 252 -0.92 17.90 25.57
CA LYS A 252 -0.77 18.45 26.94
C LYS A 252 0.62 19.04 27.19
N LYS A 253 1.68 18.39 26.67
CA LYS A 253 3.07 18.82 26.86
C LYS A 253 3.45 20.01 26.00
N ASP A 254 2.85 20.16 24.83
CA ASP A 254 3.14 21.23 23.87
C ASP A 254 1.86 21.99 23.48
N PRO A 255 1.53 23.09 24.18
CA PRO A 255 0.37 23.92 23.84
C PRO A 255 0.43 24.53 22.43
N GLN A 256 1.63 24.60 21.82
CA GLN A 256 1.84 25.13 20.46
C GLN A 256 1.93 24.03 19.39
N ARG A 257 1.47 22.81 19.72
CA ARG A 257 1.58 21.67 18.81
C ARG A 257 0.83 21.88 17.50
N PHE A 258 -0.34 22.52 17.53
CA PHE A 258 -1.09 22.80 16.31
C PHE A 258 -0.28 23.70 15.37
N GLU A 259 0.29 24.78 15.88
CA GLU A 259 1.07 25.74 15.10
C GLU A 259 2.34 25.13 14.51
N LYS A 260 2.98 24.19 15.22
CA LYS A 260 4.16 23.46 14.73
C LYS A 260 3.82 22.39 13.70
N PHE A 261 2.71 21.69 13.90
CA PHE A 261 2.29 20.53 13.10
C PHE A 261 1.09 20.84 12.21
N SER A 262 1.02 22.07 11.70
CA SER A 262 0.09 22.46 10.66
C SER A 262 0.77 23.38 9.64
N LEU A 263 0.25 23.39 8.42
CA LEU A 263 0.71 24.25 7.34
C LEU A 263 -0.47 24.89 6.64
N THR A 264 -0.27 26.11 6.14
CA THR A 264 -1.24 26.80 5.31
C THR A 264 -0.66 27.09 3.94
N MET A 265 -1.46 26.90 2.90
CA MET A 265 -1.16 27.39 1.55
C MET A 265 -2.20 28.42 1.17
N ASN A 266 -1.76 29.65 0.88
CA ASN A 266 -2.66 30.71 0.46
C ASN A 266 -3.19 30.44 -0.95
N THR A 267 -4.50 30.62 -1.13
CA THR A 267 -5.15 30.55 -2.45
C THR A 267 -5.98 31.82 -2.67
N PRO A 268 -6.40 32.13 -3.92
CA PRO A 268 -7.27 33.27 -4.19
C PRO A 268 -8.59 33.25 -3.40
N ASP A 269 -9.07 32.06 -3.04
CA ASP A 269 -10.31 31.88 -2.28
C ASP A 269 -10.11 31.95 -0.76
N GLY A 270 -8.86 31.97 -0.27
CA GLY A 270 -8.48 31.86 1.14
C GLY A 270 -7.44 30.75 1.39
N PRO A 271 -6.94 30.58 2.62
CA PRO A 271 -5.93 29.56 2.89
C PRO A 271 -6.53 28.15 2.90
N ILE A 272 -5.83 27.19 2.30
CA ILE A 272 -6.00 25.76 2.59
C ILE A 272 -5.14 25.44 3.81
N LEU A 273 -5.74 24.86 4.84
CA LEU A 273 -5.06 24.40 6.05
C LEU A 273 -4.86 22.88 5.99
N PHE A 274 -3.63 22.45 6.19
CA PHE A 274 -3.25 21.05 6.41
C PHE A 274 -2.78 20.90 7.86
N ASP A 275 -3.66 20.39 8.72
CA ASP A 275 -3.36 20.04 10.11
C ASP A 275 -2.98 18.57 10.19
N TYR A 276 -1.72 18.30 10.55
CA TYR A 276 -1.19 16.96 10.81
C TYR A 276 -0.79 16.78 12.28
N SER A 277 -1.25 17.65 13.18
CA SER A 277 -0.92 17.61 14.61
C SER A 277 -1.49 16.39 15.34
N LYS A 278 -2.61 15.85 14.85
CA LYS A 278 -3.24 14.61 15.34
C LYS A 278 -2.64 13.35 14.70
N ASN A 279 -1.31 13.32 14.61
CA ASN A 279 -0.53 12.14 14.23
C ASN A 279 0.38 11.72 15.39
N ILE A 280 0.78 10.43 15.39
CA ILE A 280 1.63 9.83 16.43
C ILE A 280 3.11 10.18 16.18
N VAL A 281 3.40 11.48 16.17
CA VAL A 281 4.71 12.06 15.82
C VAL A 281 5.12 13.18 16.77
N ASN A 282 6.42 13.32 16.99
CA ASN A 282 7.05 14.48 17.64
C ASN A 282 8.16 15.04 16.73
N ASP A 283 8.86 16.08 17.19
CA ASP A 283 9.92 16.73 16.40
C ASP A 283 11.02 15.74 15.96
N ALA A 284 11.44 14.85 16.87
CA ALA A 284 12.43 13.81 16.57
C ALA A 284 11.95 12.83 15.50
N THR A 285 10.67 12.42 15.57
CA THR A 285 10.06 11.51 14.58
C THR A 285 10.03 12.17 13.20
N MET A 286 9.60 13.44 13.13
CA MET A 286 9.58 14.18 11.87
C MET A 286 10.99 14.39 11.31
N LEU A 287 11.98 14.66 12.15
CA LEU A 287 13.38 14.78 11.73
C LEU A 287 13.88 13.49 11.05
N GLU A 288 13.63 12.31 11.64
CA GLU A 288 14.03 11.05 11.02
C GLU A 288 13.29 10.75 9.71
N LEU A 289 12.02 11.14 9.61
CA LEU A 289 11.27 11.07 8.35
C LEU A 289 11.87 11.97 7.27
N PHE A 290 12.28 13.20 7.60
CA PHE A 290 12.96 14.07 6.64
C PHE A 290 14.35 13.55 6.25
N ASN A 291 15.08 12.96 7.20
CA ASN A 291 16.35 12.27 6.92
C ASN A 291 16.15 11.12 5.92
N LEU A 292 15.08 10.35 6.08
CA LEU A 292 14.70 9.31 5.13
C LEU A 292 14.42 9.89 3.74
N ALA A 293 13.55 10.91 3.62
CA ALA A 293 13.28 11.54 2.32
C ALA A 293 14.56 12.03 1.61
N LYS A 294 15.49 12.59 2.38
CA LYS A 294 16.81 13.01 1.88
C LYS A 294 17.64 11.81 1.41
N SER A 295 17.73 10.75 2.23
CA SER A 295 18.45 9.51 1.89
C SER A 295 17.91 8.87 0.59
N ARG A 296 16.59 8.85 0.43
CA ARG A 296 15.90 8.32 -0.76
C ARG A 296 15.90 9.25 -1.97
N LYS A 297 16.59 10.39 -1.90
CA LYS A 297 16.76 11.35 -3.00
C LYS A 297 15.43 11.84 -3.58
N VAL A 298 14.48 12.18 -2.70
CA VAL A 298 13.14 12.66 -3.10
C VAL A 298 13.23 13.96 -3.89
N LEU A 299 14.06 14.91 -3.46
CA LEU A 299 14.17 16.22 -4.10
C LEU A 299 14.83 16.15 -5.49
N GLU A 300 15.76 15.23 -5.68
CA GLU A 300 16.39 14.94 -6.97
C GLU A 300 15.39 14.31 -7.92
N MET A 301 14.65 13.27 -7.49
CA MET A 301 13.62 12.66 -8.34
C MET A 301 12.51 13.65 -8.69
N ARG A 302 12.16 14.55 -7.78
CA ARG A 302 11.22 15.65 -8.06
C ARG A 302 11.75 16.51 -9.22
N LYS A 303 13.03 16.92 -9.19
CA LYS A 303 13.64 17.69 -10.29
C LYS A 303 13.62 16.91 -11.60
N GLU A 304 13.92 15.60 -11.57
CA GLU A 304 13.84 14.73 -12.75
C GLU A 304 12.43 14.69 -13.35
N MET A 305 11.39 14.54 -12.52
CA MET A 305 10.00 14.56 -12.99
C MET A 305 9.66 15.86 -13.72
N PHE A 306 9.93 17.01 -13.07
CA PHE A 306 9.56 18.32 -13.59
C PHE A 306 10.40 18.79 -14.78
N SER A 307 11.59 18.24 -14.97
CA SER A 307 12.46 18.54 -16.12
C SER A 307 12.19 17.65 -17.34
N GLY A 308 11.26 16.70 -17.25
CA GLY A 308 10.96 15.77 -18.35
C GLY A 308 11.90 14.57 -18.41
N GLY A 309 12.63 14.28 -17.33
CA GLY A 309 13.39 13.04 -17.20
C GLY A 309 12.50 11.81 -17.38
N LYS A 310 13.03 10.77 -18.03
CA LYS A 310 12.30 9.52 -18.33
C LYS A 310 12.18 8.62 -17.09
N ILE A 311 11.52 9.14 -16.05
CA ILE A 311 11.42 8.49 -14.74
C ILE A 311 10.46 7.30 -14.71
N ASN A 312 9.58 7.17 -15.70
CA ASN A 312 8.86 5.94 -16.00
C ASN A 312 9.81 5.02 -16.78
N PHE A 313 10.67 4.32 -16.03
CA PHE A 313 11.83 3.62 -16.57
C PHE A 313 11.47 2.28 -17.24
N THR A 314 10.33 1.67 -16.93
CA THR A 314 9.91 0.41 -17.57
C THR A 314 9.36 0.64 -18.98
N GLU A 315 8.72 1.80 -19.20
CA GLU A 315 8.20 2.19 -20.52
C GLU A 315 9.10 3.20 -21.25
N GLN A 316 10.20 3.65 -20.63
CA GLN A 316 11.12 4.68 -21.15
C GLN A 316 10.41 6.00 -21.50
N ARG A 317 9.50 6.44 -20.62
CA ARG A 317 8.68 7.65 -20.81
C ARG A 317 8.98 8.73 -19.78
N ALA A 318 8.80 9.97 -20.19
CA ALA A 318 8.68 11.09 -19.26
C ALA A 318 7.35 11.01 -18.51
N VAL A 319 7.23 11.78 -17.42
CA VAL A 319 6.01 11.87 -16.60
C VAL A 319 5.73 13.34 -16.35
N LEU A 320 4.82 13.91 -17.13
CA LEU A 320 4.67 15.36 -17.27
C LEU A 320 3.22 15.83 -17.14
N HIS A 321 2.41 15.20 -16.30
CA HIS A 321 1.06 15.71 -15.99
C HIS A 321 1.09 17.15 -15.43
N THR A 322 2.20 17.56 -14.82
CA THR A 322 2.47 18.95 -14.40
C THR A 322 2.60 19.92 -15.58
N ALA A 323 3.07 19.48 -16.75
CA ALA A 323 3.15 20.31 -17.95
C ALA A 323 1.76 20.70 -18.49
N LEU A 324 0.76 19.83 -18.33
CA LEU A 324 -0.64 20.07 -18.75
C LEU A 324 -1.29 21.26 -18.04
N ARG A 325 -0.78 21.60 -16.86
CA ARG A 325 -1.28 22.65 -15.97
C ARG A 325 -0.23 23.70 -15.68
N ASN A 326 0.83 23.79 -16.47
CA ASN A 326 1.85 24.81 -16.34
C ASN A 326 1.36 26.15 -16.92
N VAL A 327 0.43 26.78 -16.20
CA VAL A 327 -0.19 28.07 -16.58
C VAL A 327 0.79 29.25 -16.57
N ASN A 328 1.95 29.07 -15.94
CA ASN A 328 3.04 30.05 -15.91
C ASN A 328 3.89 30.02 -17.18
N ASN A 329 3.65 29.05 -18.08
CA ASN A 329 4.39 28.85 -19.32
C ASN A 329 5.91 28.76 -19.14
N LYS A 330 6.37 28.21 -17.99
CA LYS A 330 7.80 27.96 -17.77
C LYS A 330 8.27 26.87 -18.74
N LEU A 331 9.31 27.12 -19.53
CA LEU A 331 9.79 26.20 -20.55
C LEU A 331 10.02 24.78 -19.99
N ILE A 332 9.41 23.79 -20.65
CA ILE A 332 9.66 22.36 -20.40
C ILE A 332 10.02 21.75 -21.76
N THR A 333 11.22 21.17 -21.85
CA THR A 333 11.70 20.52 -23.07
C THR A 333 11.70 19.00 -22.89
N LEU A 334 11.09 18.28 -23.82
CA LEU A 334 11.19 16.82 -23.91
C LEU A 334 11.77 16.48 -25.28
N ASP A 335 12.87 15.71 -25.30
CA ASP A 335 13.57 15.30 -26.54
C ASP A 335 13.86 16.48 -27.49
N GLY A 336 14.21 17.64 -26.92
CA GLY A 336 14.53 18.87 -27.65
C GLY A 336 13.34 19.74 -28.07
N GLN A 337 12.10 19.33 -27.80
CA GLN A 337 10.89 20.05 -28.17
C GLN A 337 10.19 20.68 -26.95
N ASN A 338 9.66 21.89 -27.11
CA ASN A 338 8.87 22.54 -26.08
C ASN A 338 7.44 21.96 -26.05
N VAL A 339 7.16 21.13 -25.04
CA VAL A 339 5.86 20.44 -24.92
C VAL A 339 4.70 21.41 -24.65
N LEU A 340 4.97 22.61 -24.14
CA LEU A 340 3.92 23.57 -23.79
C LEU A 340 3.20 24.15 -24.99
N ASN A 341 3.88 24.25 -26.14
CA ASN A 341 3.24 24.75 -27.36
C ASN A 341 2.09 23.83 -27.77
N ASP A 342 2.32 22.52 -27.71
CA ASP A 342 1.31 21.52 -28.07
C ASP A 342 0.21 21.44 -27.01
N VAL A 343 0.56 21.53 -25.72
CA VAL A 343 -0.41 21.65 -24.61
C VAL A 343 -1.34 22.83 -24.82
N ASN A 344 -0.79 24.02 -25.03
CA ASN A 344 -1.58 25.24 -25.20
C ASN A 344 -2.44 25.20 -26.46
N LYS A 345 -1.96 24.60 -27.55
CA LYS A 345 -2.74 24.39 -28.78
C LYS A 345 -3.98 23.51 -28.51
N VAL A 346 -3.82 22.41 -27.77
CA VAL A 346 -4.95 21.54 -27.41
C VAL A 346 -5.90 22.26 -26.45
N LEU A 347 -5.39 22.99 -25.46
CA LEU A 347 -6.22 23.78 -24.54
C LEU A 347 -7.06 24.84 -25.27
N GLU A 348 -6.49 25.55 -26.25
CA GLU A 348 -7.24 26.52 -27.07
C GLU A 348 -8.29 25.84 -27.96
N HIS A 349 -7.97 24.65 -28.48
CA HIS A 349 -8.94 23.84 -29.21
C HIS A 349 -10.11 23.41 -28.31
N MET A 350 -9.82 22.92 -27.10
CA MET A 350 -10.85 22.60 -26.11
C MET A 350 -11.71 23.81 -25.78
N LYS A 351 -11.10 24.98 -25.57
CA LYS A 351 -11.81 26.24 -25.30
C LYS A 351 -12.80 26.59 -26.41
N THR A 352 -12.34 26.58 -27.66
CA THR A 352 -13.17 26.87 -28.85
C THR A 352 -14.36 25.90 -28.93
N PHE A 353 -14.11 24.61 -28.72
CA PHE A 353 -15.16 23.60 -28.71
C PHE A 353 -16.18 23.84 -27.58
N CYS A 354 -15.70 24.10 -26.36
CA CYS A 354 -16.57 24.40 -25.21
C CYS A 354 -17.44 25.63 -25.48
N GLU A 355 -16.86 26.70 -25.99
CA GLU A 355 -17.60 27.92 -26.35
C GLU A 355 -18.67 27.64 -27.40
N HIS A 356 -18.37 26.84 -28.42
CA HIS A 356 -19.35 26.46 -29.44
C HIS A 356 -20.51 25.64 -28.87
N VAL A 357 -20.22 24.65 -28.03
CA VAL A 357 -21.25 23.81 -27.40
C VAL A 357 -22.11 24.61 -26.42
N ILE A 358 -21.49 25.34 -25.49
CA ILE A 358 -22.18 26.09 -24.43
C ILE A 358 -23.02 27.23 -25.01
N SER A 359 -22.53 27.94 -26.03
CA SER A 359 -23.29 29.02 -26.69
C SER A 359 -24.42 28.52 -27.60
N GLY A 360 -24.50 27.21 -27.84
CA GLY A 360 -25.44 26.60 -28.78
C GLY A 360 -25.12 26.92 -30.24
N LYS A 361 -23.91 27.38 -30.56
CA LYS A 361 -23.40 27.51 -31.94
C LYS A 361 -23.15 26.14 -32.56
N TRP A 362 -22.67 25.18 -31.78
CA TRP A 362 -22.61 23.79 -32.20
C TRP A 362 -24.02 23.23 -32.28
N LYS A 363 -24.40 22.74 -33.46
CA LYS A 363 -25.73 22.18 -33.71
C LYS A 363 -25.66 20.68 -33.96
N GLY A 364 -26.66 19.97 -33.47
CA GLY A 364 -26.90 18.58 -33.84
C GLY A 364 -27.36 18.43 -35.29
N TYR A 365 -27.67 17.20 -35.70
CA TYR A 365 -28.10 16.92 -37.07
C TYR A 365 -29.48 17.48 -37.42
N THR A 366 -30.29 17.84 -36.42
CA THR A 366 -31.59 18.52 -36.57
C THR A 366 -31.49 20.05 -36.40
N GLU A 367 -30.28 20.60 -36.36
CA GLU A 367 -30.01 22.03 -36.13
C GLU A 367 -30.36 22.54 -34.72
N GLU A 368 -30.66 21.64 -33.78
CA GLU A 368 -30.88 21.93 -32.37
C GLU A 368 -29.57 22.09 -31.60
N ALA A 369 -29.59 22.87 -30.51
CA ALA A 369 -28.44 23.02 -29.62
C ALA A 369 -28.24 21.75 -28.78
N ILE A 370 -26.99 21.46 -28.45
CA ILE A 370 -26.61 20.30 -27.64
C ILE A 370 -27.03 20.50 -26.18
N THR A 371 -27.73 19.52 -25.61
CA THR A 371 -28.20 19.52 -24.22
C THR A 371 -27.46 18.52 -23.34
N ASP A 372 -26.88 17.49 -23.96
CA ASP A 372 -26.27 16.37 -23.28
C ASP A 372 -24.92 16.00 -23.89
N VAL A 373 -23.98 15.63 -23.03
CA VAL A 373 -22.67 15.11 -23.40
C VAL A 373 -22.48 13.77 -22.71
N VAL A 374 -22.11 12.74 -23.47
CA VAL A 374 -21.85 11.39 -22.96
C VAL A 374 -20.38 11.06 -23.15
N ASN A 375 -19.61 11.02 -22.06
CA ASN A 375 -18.24 10.57 -22.07
C ASN A 375 -18.18 9.04 -22.00
N ILE A 376 -17.59 8.41 -23.02
CA ILE A 376 -17.37 6.97 -23.08
C ILE A 376 -15.88 6.69 -22.91
N GLY A 377 -15.50 6.10 -21.78
CA GLY A 377 -14.12 5.84 -21.40
C GLY A 377 -14.05 4.99 -20.14
N ILE A 378 -12.93 4.36 -19.83
CA ILE A 378 -12.77 3.53 -18.62
C ILE A 378 -11.47 3.86 -17.88
N GLY A 379 -11.47 3.65 -16.56
CA GLY A 379 -10.32 3.93 -15.70
C GLY A 379 -9.98 5.42 -15.69
N GLY A 380 -8.77 5.77 -16.12
CA GLY A 380 -8.30 7.17 -16.14
C GLY A 380 -9.07 8.09 -17.09
N SER A 381 -9.68 7.51 -18.12
CA SER A 381 -10.55 8.20 -19.08
C SER A 381 -11.99 8.38 -18.58
N ASP A 382 -12.28 8.01 -17.34
CA ASP A 382 -13.60 8.08 -16.70
C ASP A 382 -13.54 8.72 -15.30
N LEU A 383 -12.79 8.12 -14.37
CA LEU A 383 -12.86 8.45 -12.94
C LEU A 383 -12.49 9.91 -12.62
N GLY A 384 -11.47 10.45 -13.30
CA GLY A 384 -11.08 11.85 -13.15
C GLY A 384 -12.20 12.80 -13.60
N PRO A 385 -12.64 12.73 -14.87
CA PRO A 385 -13.78 13.48 -15.37
C PRO A 385 -15.04 13.37 -14.50
N VAL A 386 -15.50 12.16 -14.16
CA VAL A 386 -16.68 11.92 -13.31
C VAL A 386 -16.54 12.64 -11.97
N MET A 387 -15.40 12.44 -11.29
CA MET A 387 -15.18 13.01 -9.97
C MET A 387 -15.18 14.53 -10.01
N VAL A 388 -14.52 15.14 -10.98
CA VAL A 388 -14.42 16.60 -11.07
C VAL A 388 -15.76 17.23 -11.45
N THR A 389 -16.52 16.64 -12.38
CA THR A 389 -17.85 17.18 -12.73
C THR A 389 -18.83 17.07 -11.57
N GLU A 390 -18.77 15.99 -10.79
CA GLU A 390 -19.60 15.86 -9.59
C GLU A 390 -19.14 16.83 -8.48
N ALA A 391 -17.83 16.98 -8.27
CA ALA A 391 -17.24 17.91 -7.29
C ALA A 391 -17.57 19.38 -7.60
N LEU A 392 -17.65 19.74 -8.88
CA LEU A 392 -17.85 21.11 -9.36
C LEU A 392 -19.23 21.35 -9.96
N LYS A 393 -20.21 20.49 -9.66
CA LYS A 393 -21.57 20.56 -10.17
C LYS A 393 -22.26 21.91 -9.93
N TYR A 394 -21.94 22.58 -8.82
CA TYR A 394 -22.42 23.95 -8.53
C TYR A 394 -22.01 24.97 -9.60
N TYR A 395 -20.89 24.75 -10.29
CA TYR A 395 -20.33 25.63 -11.32
C TYR A 395 -20.78 25.26 -12.74
N GLN A 396 -21.77 24.37 -12.88
CA GLN A 396 -22.31 24.01 -14.18
C GLN A 396 -22.89 25.23 -14.89
N ILE A 397 -22.42 25.47 -16.12
CA ILE A 397 -22.98 26.45 -17.05
C ILE A 397 -23.31 25.84 -18.41
N GLY A 398 -22.80 24.63 -18.69
CA GLY A 398 -22.97 23.92 -19.94
C GLY A 398 -23.96 22.75 -19.85
N PRO A 399 -23.93 21.84 -20.85
CA PRO A 399 -24.87 20.72 -20.96
C PRO A 399 -24.74 19.74 -19.79
N ASN A 400 -25.75 18.87 -19.67
CA ASN A 400 -25.69 17.73 -18.77
C ASN A 400 -24.57 16.79 -19.23
N VAL A 401 -23.82 16.24 -18.28
CA VAL A 401 -22.78 15.25 -18.56
C VAL A 401 -23.19 13.89 -18.01
N HIS A 402 -22.96 12.87 -18.82
CA HIS A 402 -23.18 11.47 -18.49
C HIS A 402 -21.88 10.70 -18.77
N PHE A 403 -21.68 9.60 -18.05
CA PHE A 403 -20.47 8.81 -18.15
C PHE A 403 -20.84 7.36 -18.37
N VAL A 404 -20.19 6.72 -19.34
CA VAL A 404 -20.35 5.30 -19.66
C VAL A 404 -18.96 4.67 -19.67
N SER A 405 -18.73 3.74 -18.76
CA SER A 405 -17.43 3.10 -18.57
C SER A 405 -17.47 1.59 -18.58
N ASN A 406 -18.32 1.00 -17.75
CA ASN A 406 -18.50 -0.45 -17.68
C ASN A 406 -18.92 -1.06 -19.04
N ILE A 407 -18.44 -2.27 -19.33
CA ILE A 407 -18.82 -3.07 -20.51
C ILE A 407 -20.15 -3.83 -20.31
N ASP A 408 -20.64 -3.91 -19.06
CA ASP A 408 -22.03 -4.26 -18.81
C ASP A 408 -22.96 -3.32 -19.59
N GLY A 409 -23.68 -3.87 -20.56
CA GLY A 409 -24.55 -3.12 -21.48
C GLY A 409 -25.64 -2.33 -20.76
N THR A 410 -25.96 -2.67 -19.50
CA THR A 410 -26.86 -1.89 -18.64
C THR A 410 -26.41 -0.43 -18.55
N HIS A 411 -25.10 -0.18 -18.43
CA HIS A 411 -24.58 1.17 -18.21
C HIS A 411 -24.88 2.09 -19.40
N LEU A 412 -24.57 1.63 -20.62
CA LEU A 412 -24.87 2.38 -21.84
C LEU A 412 -26.39 2.53 -22.02
N VAL A 413 -27.16 1.46 -21.86
CA VAL A 413 -28.62 1.47 -22.08
C VAL A 413 -29.33 2.46 -21.14
N GLU A 414 -28.97 2.50 -19.86
CA GLU A 414 -29.59 3.42 -18.90
C GLU A 414 -29.24 4.89 -19.16
N VAL A 415 -28.08 5.18 -19.73
CA VAL A 415 -27.74 6.53 -20.19
C VAL A 415 -28.51 6.89 -21.45
N LEU A 416 -28.57 5.99 -22.44
CA LEU A 416 -29.29 6.22 -23.70
C LEU A 416 -30.80 6.42 -23.52
N LYS A 417 -31.40 5.94 -22.42
CA LYS A 417 -32.80 6.23 -22.05
C LYS A 417 -33.04 7.69 -21.63
N LYS A 418 -32.00 8.41 -21.20
CA LYS A 418 -32.08 9.77 -20.64
C LYS A 418 -31.77 10.86 -21.68
N VAL A 419 -31.14 10.48 -22.78
CA VAL A 419 -30.60 11.43 -23.78
C VAL A 419 -31.29 11.28 -25.13
N LYS A 420 -31.21 12.33 -25.95
CA LYS A 420 -31.83 12.40 -27.28
C LYS A 420 -30.76 12.39 -28.38
N PRO A 421 -30.88 11.59 -29.45
CA PRO A 421 -29.88 11.55 -30.51
C PRO A 421 -29.70 12.92 -31.19
N GLU A 422 -30.74 13.75 -31.23
CA GLU A 422 -30.73 15.08 -31.85
C GLU A 422 -29.85 16.10 -31.10
N THR A 423 -29.71 15.95 -29.78
CA THR A 423 -29.10 16.97 -28.91
C THR A 423 -27.96 16.43 -28.03
N THR A 424 -27.37 15.28 -28.41
CA THR A 424 -26.31 14.63 -27.61
C THR A 424 -24.97 14.57 -28.36
N ILE A 425 -23.88 15.00 -27.73
CA ILE A 425 -22.51 14.69 -28.20
C ILE A 425 -21.92 13.53 -27.41
N PHE A 426 -21.30 12.58 -28.10
CA PHE A 426 -20.50 11.51 -27.53
C PHE A 426 -19.02 11.87 -27.58
N ILE A 427 -18.36 11.83 -26.44
CA ILE A 427 -16.91 12.00 -26.30
C ILE A 427 -16.30 10.61 -26.11
N ILE A 428 -15.52 10.15 -27.09
CA ILE A 428 -14.85 8.84 -27.02
C ILE A 428 -13.44 9.04 -26.45
N ALA A 429 -13.26 8.67 -25.18
CA ALA A 429 -12.04 8.90 -24.41
C ALA A 429 -11.20 7.62 -24.33
N SER A 430 -10.20 7.49 -25.20
CA SER A 430 -9.28 6.34 -25.21
C SER A 430 -7.93 6.70 -25.82
N LYS A 431 -6.86 6.57 -25.05
CA LYS A 431 -5.48 6.87 -25.49
C LYS A 431 -5.10 6.12 -26.77
N THR A 432 -5.33 4.81 -26.78
CA THR A 432 -4.97 3.93 -27.90
C THR A 432 -6.07 3.84 -28.96
N PHE A 433 -7.30 4.25 -28.60
CA PHE A 433 -8.51 4.03 -29.39
C PHE A 433 -8.80 2.56 -29.71
N THR A 434 -8.30 1.65 -28.87
CA THR A 434 -8.42 0.20 -29.04
C THR A 434 -8.90 -0.52 -27.77
N THR A 435 -9.13 0.21 -26.68
CA THR A 435 -9.67 -0.36 -25.43
C THR A 435 -11.01 -1.05 -25.72
N GLN A 436 -11.08 -2.35 -25.46
CA GLN A 436 -12.21 -3.19 -25.88
C GLN A 436 -13.54 -2.67 -25.34
N GLU A 437 -13.59 -2.34 -24.06
CA GLU A 437 -14.78 -1.86 -23.38
C GLU A 437 -15.25 -0.52 -23.98
N THR A 438 -14.35 0.44 -24.12
CA THR A 438 -14.63 1.77 -24.66
C THR A 438 -15.09 1.72 -26.11
N ILE A 439 -14.40 0.97 -26.98
CA ILE A 439 -14.74 0.91 -28.40
C ILE A 439 -16.04 0.11 -28.62
N THR A 440 -16.30 -0.93 -27.84
CA THR A 440 -17.58 -1.67 -27.92
C THR A 440 -18.75 -0.77 -27.52
N ASN A 441 -18.61 0.01 -26.45
CA ASN A 441 -19.62 0.99 -26.06
C ASN A 441 -19.77 2.12 -27.10
N ALA A 442 -18.66 2.63 -27.64
CA ALA A 442 -18.68 3.67 -28.68
C ALA A 442 -19.39 3.20 -29.95
N THR A 443 -19.09 1.99 -30.42
CA THR A 443 -19.76 1.38 -31.58
C THR A 443 -21.24 1.17 -31.31
N SER A 444 -21.60 0.69 -30.12
CA SER A 444 -23.01 0.51 -29.72
C SER A 444 -23.77 1.84 -29.66
N ALA A 445 -23.15 2.91 -29.15
CA ALA A 445 -23.71 4.26 -29.15
C ALA A 445 -23.86 4.81 -30.58
N LYS A 446 -22.87 4.59 -31.44
CA LYS A 446 -22.91 4.97 -32.87
C LYS A 446 -24.02 4.25 -33.61
N GLU A 447 -24.20 2.94 -33.39
CA GLU A 447 -25.30 2.17 -33.98
C GLU A 447 -26.67 2.67 -33.51
N TRP A 448 -26.82 2.94 -32.21
CA TRP A 448 -28.03 3.54 -31.65
C TRP A 448 -28.34 4.90 -32.30
N PHE A 449 -27.31 5.76 -32.44
CA PHE A 449 -27.44 7.07 -33.06
C PHE A 449 -27.83 6.95 -34.54
N LEU A 450 -27.15 6.11 -35.32
CA LEU A 450 -27.41 5.94 -36.76
C LEU A 450 -28.78 5.33 -37.05
N LYS A 451 -29.31 4.47 -36.17
CA LYS A 451 -30.70 3.98 -36.28
C LYS A 451 -31.74 5.11 -36.24
N LYS A 452 -31.40 6.24 -35.62
CA LYS A 452 -32.29 7.41 -35.47
C LYS A 452 -31.98 8.50 -36.49
N ALA A 453 -30.71 8.86 -36.64
CA ALA A 453 -30.27 9.91 -37.57
C ALA A 453 -30.39 9.48 -39.04
N GLN A 454 -30.27 8.18 -39.33
CA GLN A 454 -30.31 7.60 -40.69
C GLN A 454 -29.35 8.26 -41.70
N ASN A 455 -28.32 8.95 -41.22
CA ASN A 455 -27.32 9.65 -42.02
C ASN A 455 -25.91 9.42 -41.42
N PRO A 456 -25.03 8.66 -42.10
CA PRO A 456 -23.65 8.45 -41.66
C PRO A 456 -22.83 9.74 -41.46
N GLU A 457 -23.08 10.78 -42.27
CA GLU A 457 -22.35 12.06 -42.16
C GLU A 457 -22.68 12.81 -40.87
N ALA A 458 -23.84 12.52 -40.26
CA ALA A 458 -24.24 13.12 -38.99
C ALA A 458 -23.31 12.72 -37.82
N VAL A 459 -22.53 11.64 -37.95
CA VAL A 459 -21.57 11.20 -36.93
C VAL A 459 -20.56 12.30 -36.61
N ALA A 460 -20.10 13.05 -37.61
CA ALA A 460 -19.13 14.13 -37.42
C ALA A 460 -19.67 15.26 -36.51
N LYS A 461 -20.99 15.46 -36.42
CA LYS A 461 -21.61 16.45 -35.53
C LYS A 461 -21.84 15.93 -34.10
N HIS A 462 -21.80 14.63 -33.88
CA HIS A 462 -22.23 13.99 -32.63
C HIS A 462 -21.16 13.14 -31.96
N PHE A 463 -19.99 12.95 -32.58
CA PHE A 463 -18.90 12.16 -32.01
C PHE A 463 -17.59 12.95 -32.10
N VAL A 464 -16.88 13.01 -30.98
CA VAL A 464 -15.54 13.60 -30.86
C VAL A 464 -14.61 12.60 -30.16
N ALA A 465 -13.31 12.70 -30.41
CA ALA A 465 -12.33 11.73 -29.89
C ALA A 465 -11.27 12.40 -29.04
N LEU A 466 -10.92 11.78 -27.91
CA LEU A 466 -9.76 12.13 -27.09
C LEU A 466 -8.76 10.99 -27.21
N SER A 467 -7.72 11.15 -28.02
CA SER A 467 -6.87 10.03 -28.44
C SER A 467 -5.50 10.48 -28.95
N THR A 468 -4.58 9.53 -29.09
CA THR A 468 -3.31 9.69 -29.80
C THR A 468 -3.31 9.04 -31.20
N ASN A 469 -4.36 8.29 -31.54
CA ASN A 469 -4.41 7.40 -32.70
C ASN A 469 -5.34 7.92 -33.80
N ILE A 470 -4.80 8.76 -34.69
CA ILE A 470 -5.56 9.44 -35.75
C ILE A 470 -6.22 8.43 -36.69
N ASP A 471 -5.51 7.37 -37.08
CA ASP A 471 -6.02 6.39 -38.05
C ASP A 471 -7.25 5.64 -37.53
N LYS A 472 -7.25 5.24 -36.26
CA LYS A 472 -8.41 4.57 -35.64
C LYS A 472 -9.59 5.51 -35.40
N VAL A 473 -9.33 6.78 -35.12
CA VAL A 473 -10.37 7.83 -35.03
C VAL A 473 -11.04 8.05 -36.39
N ARG A 474 -10.23 8.13 -37.46
CA ARG A 474 -10.71 8.25 -38.85
C ARG A 474 -11.51 7.03 -39.28
N GLU A 475 -11.03 5.82 -38.97
CA GLU A 475 -11.73 4.55 -39.24
C GLU A 475 -13.10 4.50 -38.54
N PHE A 476 -13.21 5.06 -37.33
CA PHE A 476 -14.48 5.17 -36.63
C PHE A 476 -15.43 6.20 -37.28
N GLY A 477 -14.94 7.11 -38.12
CA GLY A 477 -15.73 8.12 -38.82
C GLY A 477 -15.89 9.43 -38.07
N ILE A 478 -15.00 9.73 -37.13
CA ILE A 478 -14.90 11.05 -36.48
C ILE A 478 -14.03 11.96 -37.35
N ASP A 479 -14.46 13.21 -37.51
CA ASP A 479 -13.67 14.25 -38.19
C ASP A 479 -12.37 14.51 -37.41
N GLU A 480 -11.23 14.60 -38.10
CA GLU A 480 -9.93 14.89 -37.49
C GLU A 480 -9.94 16.21 -36.72
N LYS A 481 -10.73 17.20 -37.16
CA LYS A 481 -10.92 18.46 -36.44
C LYS A 481 -11.59 18.27 -35.08
N ASN A 482 -12.27 17.15 -34.86
CA ASN A 482 -12.93 16.79 -33.61
C ASN A 482 -12.10 15.79 -32.79
N MET A 483 -10.82 15.62 -33.13
CA MET A 483 -9.85 14.89 -32.34
C MET A 483 -9.06 15.85 -31.44
N PHE A 484 -9.00 15.52 -30.16
CA PHE A 484 -8.23 16.24 -29.16
C PHE A 484 -7.07 15.36 -28.72
N GLU A 485 -5.87 15.77 -29.10
CA GLU A 485 -4.64 15.02 -28.87
C GLU A 485 -4.17 15.12 -27.42
N PHE A 486 -3.44 14.10 -26.99
CA PHE A 486 -2.60 14.13 -25.80
C PHE A 486 -1.41 13.18 -26.00
N TRP A 487 -0.54 13.05 -25.01
CA TRP A 487 0.78 12.43 -25.22
C TRP A 487 1.01 11.16 -24.39
N ASP A 488 2.06 10.42 -24.73
CA ASP A 488 2.42 9.17 -24.08
C ASP A 488 2.87 9.35 -22.62
N TRP A 489 3.51 10.47 -22.30
CA TRP A 489 3.92 10.91 -20.96
C TRP A 489 2.75 11.34 -20.05
N VAL A 490 1.53 11.37 -20.59
CA VAL A 490 0.30 11.50 -19.81
C VAL A 490 -0.18 10.10 -19.41
N GLY A 491 0.03 9.76 -18.14
CA GLY A 491 -0.53 8.55 -17.52
C GLY A 491 -2.05 8.68 -17.37
N GLY A 492 -2.80 7.60 -17.61
CA GLY A 492 -4.27 7.64 -17.60
C GLY A 492 -4.85 8.14 -16.28
N ARG A 493 -4.37 7.65 -15.13
CA ARG A 493 -4.82 8.13 -13.81
C ARG A 493 -4.43 9.58 -13.46
N TYR A 494 -3.58 10.20 -14.29
CA TYR A 494 -3.13 11.58 -14.19
C TYR A 494 -3.58 12.44 -15.40
N SER A 495 -4.60 11.99 -16.16
CA SER A 495 -4.92 12.60 -17.45
C SER A 495 -6.02 13.67 -17.41
N LEU A 496 -6.75 13.85 -16.31
CA LEU A 496 -7.91 14.76 -16.26
C LEU A 496 -7.56 16.23 -16.62
N TRP A 497 -6.29 16.59 -16.53
CA TRP A 497 -5.74 17.91 -16.88
C TRP A 497 -5.56 18.13 -18.40
N SER A 498 -5.59 17.05 -19.18
CA SER A 498 -5.38 17.05 -20.65
C SER A 498 -6.70 17.18 -21.42
N ALA A 499 -6.68 16.84 -22.70
CA ALA A 499 -7.87 16.60 -23.52
C ALA A 499 -8.92 15.73 -22.83
N ILE A 500 -8.53 14.75 -21.99
CA ILE A 500 -9.45 13.92 -21.17
C ILE A 500 -10.40 14.77 -20.31
N GLY A 501 -10.00 15.99 -19.93
CA GLY A 501 -10.84 16.94 -19.21
C GLY A 501 -11.89 17.66 -20.06
N LEU A 502 -12.08 17.31 -21.33
CA LEU A 502 -13.03 18.01 -22.21
C LEU A 502 -14.46 18.00 -21.67
N SER A 503 -14.93 16.86 -21.15
CA SER A 503 -16.25 16.76 -20.52
C SER A 503 -16.38 17.65 -19.29
N ILE A 504 -15.29 17.84 -18.52
CA ILE A 504 -15.24 18.81 -17.42
C ILE A 504 -15.40 20.22 -17.97
N ALA A 505 -14.56 20.60 -18.93
CA ALA A 505 -14.54 21.96 -19.50
C ALA A 505 -15.87 22.36 -20.15
N VAL A 506 -16.53 21.43 -20.83
CA VAL A 506 -17.85 21.66 -21.42
C VAL A 506 -18.93 21.83 -20.34
N HIS A 507 -18.84 21.09 -19.23
CA HIS A 507 -19.84 21.15 -18.16
C HIS A 507 -19.78 22.45 -17.34
N ILE A 508 -18.59 22.84 -16.91
CA ILE A 508 -18.39 24.00 -16.00
C ILE A 508 -17.88 25.25 -16.72
N GLY A 509 -17.63 25.18 -18.03
CA GLY A 509 -17.01 26.25 -18.79
C GLY A 509 -15.48 26.24 -18.72
N PHE A 510 -14.85 26.72 -19.79
CA PHE A 510 -13.39 26.68 -19.92
C PHE A 510 -12.66 27.54 -18.87
N ASP A 511 -13.22 28.68 -18.45
CA ASP A 511 -12.61 29.52 -17.42
C ASP A 511 -12.51 28.79 -16.07
N ASN A 512 -13.54 28.03 -15.69
CA ASN A 512 -13.51 27.21 -14.49
C ASN A 512 -12.55 26.02 -14.64
N PHE A 513 -12.48 25.39 -15.81
CA PHE A 513 -11.47 24.37 -16.09
C PHE A 513 -10.04 24.93 -16.03
N TYR A 514 -9.80 26.12 -16.56
CA TYR A 514 -8.51 26.79 -16.47
C TYR A 514 -8.18 27.20 -15.02
N SER A 515 -9.19 27.57 -14.23
CA SER A 515 -9.04 27.80 -12.78
C SER A 515 -8.64 26.52 -12.02
N LEU A 516 -9.20 25.36 -12.40
CA LEU A 516 -8.77 24.05 -11.91
C LEU A 516 -7.30 23.77 -12.21
N LEU A 517 -6.84 24.04 -13.45
CA LEU A 517 -5.42 23.93 -13.83
C LEU A 517 -4.54 24.87 -13.00
N LYS A 518 -4.95 26.14 -12.80
CA LYS A 518 -4.23 27.11 -11.97
C LYS A 518 -4.05 26.63 -10.53
N GLY A 519 -5.09 26.03 -9.96
CA GLY A 519 -5.03 25.47 -8.61
C GLY A 519 -3.98 24.37 -8.48
N ALA A 520 -4.00 23.43 -9.42
CA ALA A 520 -3.03 22.36 -9.47
C ALA A 520 -1.61 22.86 -9.77
N SER A 521 -1.46 23.89 -10.61
CA SER A 521 -0.18 24.59 -10.83
C SER A 521 0.37 25.24 -9.56
N ALA A 522 -0.49 25.84 -8.74
CA ALA A 522 -0.06 26.44 -7.47
C ALA A 522 0.45 25.37 -6.49
N ALA A 523 -0.19 24.20 -6.46
CA ALA A 523 0.28 23.06 -5.69
C ALA A 523 1.60 22.47 -6.25
N ASP A 524 1.80 22.49 -7.57
CA ASP A 524 3.07 22.11 -8.21
C ASP A 524 4.21 23.06 -7.78
N GLU A 525 3.97 24.38 -7.81
CA GLU A 525 4.94 25.38 -7.35
C GLU A 525 5.25 25.24 -5.86
N HIS A 526 4.23 24.99 -5.02
CA HIS A 526 4.42 24.67 -3.60
C HIS A 526 5.31 23.43 -3.43
N PHE A 527 5.01 22.36 -4.17
CA PHE A 527 5.79 21.12 -4.11
C PHE A 527 7.24 21.30 -4.57
N LEU A 528 7.48 22.14 -5.57
CA LEU A 528 8.82 22.43 -6.10
C LEU A 528 9.67 23.30 -5.16
N ASN A 529 9.07 24.36 -4.62
CA ASN A 529 9.83 25.47 -4.04
C ASN A 529 9.90 25.42 -2.51
N GLU A 530 8.90 24.86 -1.82
CA GLU A 530 8.93 24.80 -0.35
C GLU A 530 9.97 23.80 0.18
N PRO A 531 10.68 24.13 1.28
CA PRO A 531 11.55 23.19 1.97
C PRO A 531 10.74 22.01 2.52
N MET A 532 11.35 20.83 2.65
CA MET A 532 10.65 19.59 3.02
C MET A 532 9.79 19.73 4.29
N GLN A 533 10.24 20.51 5.26
CA GLN A 533 9.56 20.74 6.54
C GLN A 533 8.28 21.59 6.42
N LYS A 534 8.11 22.30 5.30
CA LYS A 534 6.92 23.12 4.98
C LYS A 534 6.18 22.62 3.74
N ASN A 535 6.56 21.45 3.23
CA ASN A 535 6.06 20.92 1.97
C ASN A 535 4.95 19.89 2.25
N ILE A 536 3.70 20.34 2.06
CA ILE A 536 2.47 19.57 2.34
C ILE A 536 2.51 18.16 1.72
N PRO A 537 2.72 17.97 0.40
CA PRO A 537 2.80 16.63 -0.20
C PRO A 537 3.89 15.72 0.39
N ILE A 538 5.06 16.28 0.71
CA ILE A 538 6.17 15.50 1.30
C ILE A 538 5.78 15.02 2.70
N ILE A 539 5.19 15.89 3.53
CA ILE A 539 4.74 15.51 4.87
C ILE A 539 3.61 14.47 4.80
N MET A 540 2.63 14.65 3.92
CA MET A 540 1.57 13.66 3.68
C MET A 540 2.16 12.29 3.32
N ALA A 541 3.16 12.25 2.44
CA ALA A 541 3.82 11.03 2.03
C ALA A 541 4.59 10.36 3.17
N LEU A 542 5.36 11.15 3.93
CA LEU A 542 6.16 10.68 5.06
C LEU A 542 5.32 10.11 6.20
N LEU A 543 4.18 10.74 6.52
CA LEU A 543 3.21 10.19 7.47
C LEU A 543 2.66 8.86 6.96
N GLY A 544 2.35 8.75 5.67
CA GLY A 544 1.94 7.49 5.07
C GLY A 544 3.02 6.40 5.18
N VAL A 545 4.29 6.72 4.90
CA VAL A 545 5.42 5.79 5.06
C VAL A 545 5.56 5.34 6.52
N LEU A 546 5.44 6.25 7.49
CA LEU A 546 5.43 5.89 8.92
C LEU A 546 4.34 4.86 9.24
N TYR A 547 3.11 5.11 8.78
CA TYR A 547 2.01 4.20 9.11
C TYR A 547 2.07 2.87 8.38
N ILE A 548 2.44 2.88 7.09
CA ILE A 548 2.53 1.68 6.26
C ILE A 548 3.73 0.83 6.68
N ASN A 549 4.91 1.43 6.74
CA ASN A 549 6.15 0.67 6.89
C ASN A 549 6.53 0.42 8.36
N CYS A 550 6.15 1.30 9.29
CA CYS A 550 6.43 1.11 10.72
C CYS A 550 5.21 0.54 11.47
N PHE A 551 4.06 1.21 11.43
CA PHE A 551 2.85 0.74 12.14
C PHE A 551 2.10 -0.40 11.44
N LYS A 552 2.48 -0.77 10.20
CA LYS A 552 1.86 -1.84 9.39
C LYS A 552 0.38 -1.60 9.09
N ALA A 553 -0.02 -0.33 8.93
CA ALA A 553 -1.36 0.02 8.46
C ALA A 553 -1.51 -0.36 6.98
N GLU A 554 -2.43 -1.28 6.69
CA GLU A 554 -2.70 -1.75 5.32
C GLU A 554 -3.57 -0.78 4.51
N THR A 555 -4.28 0.13 5.18
CA THR A 555 -5.31 0.97 4.54
C THR A 555 -5.13 2.44 4.87
N HIS A 556 -5.59 3.32 3.97
CA HIS A 556 -5.63 4.77 4.15
C HIS A 556 -7.03 5.28 3.80
N ALA A 557 -7.73 5.90 4.75
CA ALA A 557 -9.11 6.35 4.55
C ALA A 557 -9.18 7.82 4.11
N LEU A 558 -9.97 8.11 3.07
CA LEU A 558 -10.27 9.47 2.59
C LEU A 558 -11.72 9.82 2.91
N LEU A 559 -11.94 10.78 3.80
CA LEU A 559 -13.24 11.04 4.42
C LEU A 559 -13.66 12.50 4.18
N PRO A 560 -14.13 12.85 2.97
CA PRO A 560 -14.57 14.20 2.66
C PRO A 560 -15.92 14.53 3.32
N TYR A 561 -15.98 15.56 4.13
CA TYR A 561 -17.22 16.13 4.68
C TYR A 561 -17.83 17.11 3.67
N ASP A 562 -18.07 16.61 2.46
CA ASP A 562 -18.71 17.32 1.37
C ASP A 562 -19.33 16.31 0.40
N GLN A 563 -20.61 16.49 0.06
CA GLN A 563 -21.34 15.55 -0.78
C GLN A 563 -20.93 15.61 -2.26
N TYR A 564 -20.46 16.76 -2.75
CA TYR A 564 -19.95 16.87 -4.12
C TYR A 564 -18.66 16.05 -4.29
N LEU A 565 -17.90 15.82 -3.21
CA LEU A 565 -16.70 14.98 -3.20
C LEU A 565 -16.96 13.47 -3.04
N HIS A 566 -18.18 12.97 -3.27
CA HIS A 566 -18.49 11.54 -3.09
C HIS A 566 -17.67 10.58 -3.95
N ARG A 567 -17.18 11.01 -5.12
CA ARG A 567 -16.28 10.22 -5.97
C ARG A 567 -14.80 10.44 -5.70
N PHE A 568 -14.44 11.34 -4.78
CA PHE A 568 -13.05 11.64 -4.45
C PHE A 568 -12.27 10.42 -3.94
N PRO A 569 -12.80 9.59 -3.01
CA PRO A 569 -12.13 8.36 -2.60
C PRO A 569 -11.92 7.38 -3.77
N ALA A 570 -12.93 7.21 -4.63
CA ALA A 570 -12.86 6.30 -5.77
C ALA A 570 -11.87 6.75 -6.85
N TYR A 571 -11.70 8.06 -7.06
CA TYR A 571 -10.64 8.56 -7.93
C TYR A 571 -9.25 8.21 -7.38
N PHE A 572 -9.02 8.42 -6.08
CA PHE A 572 -7.74 8.12 -5.45
C PHE A 572 -7.49 6.62 -5.19
N GLN A 573 -8.52 5.78 -5.21
CA GLN A 573 -8.34 4.33 -5.34
C GLN A 573 -7.52 4.00 -6.57
N GLN A 574 -7.88 4.56 -7.74
CA GLN A 574 -7.07 4.35 -8.93
C GLN A 574 -5.73 5.07 -8.81
N ALA A 575 -5.72 6.37 -8.49
CA ALA A 575 -4.50 7.16 -8.56
C ALA A 575 -3.41 6.66 -7.59
N ASP A 576 -3.75 6.24 -6.38
CA ASP A 576 -2.79 5.74 -5.39
C ASP A 576 -2.47 4.24 -5.63
N MET A 577 -3.50 3.37 -5.67
CA MET A 577 -3.30 1.92 -5.68
C MET A 577 -2.72 1.43 -7.01
N GLU A 578 -3.14 1.98 -8.17
CA GLU A 578 -2.58 1.59 -9.46
C GLU A 578 -1.15 2.15 -9.65
N SER A 579 -0.81 3.26 -8.98
CA SER A 579 0.55 3.80 -8.98
C SER A 579 1.48 2.97 -8.11
N ASN A 580 1.12 2.79 -6.84
CA ASN A 580 2.03 2.32 -5.80
C ASN A 580 1.76 0.89 -5.32
N GLY A 581 0.70 0.22 -5.80
CA GLY A 581 0.45 -1.21 -5.59
C GLY A 581 1.44 -2.08 -6.39
N LYS A 582 2.73 -1.95 -6.07
CA LYS A 582 3.85 -2.54 -6.81
C LYS A 582 4.73 -3.35 -5.87
N PHE A 583 5.43 -4.33 -6.44
CA PHE A 583 6.32 -5.21 -5.68
C PHE A 583 7.72 -5.34 -6.28
N ILE A 584 8.00 -4.68 -7.41
CA ILE A 584 9.30 -4.69 -8.08
C ILE A 584 9.90 -3.28 -8.02
N MET A 585 11.14 -3.19 -7.56
CA MET A 585 11.91 -1.97 -7.49
C MET A 585 12.59 -1.65 -8.83
N ARG A 586 13.16 -0.43 -8.93
CA ARG A 586 13.83 0.08 -10.14
C ARG A 586 15.01 -0.76 -10.61
N ASP A 587 15.66 -1.50 -9.72
CA ASP A 587 16.77 -2.41 -10.05
C ASP A 587 16.29 -3.82 -10.45
N GLY A 588 14.99 -4.06 -10.50
CA GLY A 588 14.38 -5.35 -10.84
C GLY A 588 14.22 -6.30 -9.65
N SER A 589 14.73 -5.95 -8.47
CA SER A 589 14.54 -6.77 -7.27
C SER A 589 13.14 -6.63 -6.67
N ARG A 590 12.71 -7.64 -5.93
CA ARG A 590 11.42 -7.65 -5.23
C ARG A 590 11.52 -6.90 -3.90
N VAL A 591 10.47 -6.14 -3.56
CA VAL A 591 10.37 -5.48 -2.25
C VAL A 591 10.24 -6.50 -1.12
N ASP A 592 10.86 -6.20 0.02
CA ASP A 592 10.79 -6.92 1.29
C ASP A 592 10.04 -6.11 2.37
N PHE A 593 9.21 -5.16 1.92
CA PHE A 593 8.40 -4.26 2.75
C PHE A 593 7.06 -3.95 2.05
N PRO A 594 6.03 -3.52 2.78
CA PRO A 594 4.77 -3.07 2.17
C PRO A 594 4.93 -1.78 1.35
N THR A 595 4.16 -1.66 0.28
CA THR A 595 4.12 -0.50 -0.63
C THR A 595 2.76 0.22 -0.54
N GLY A 596 2.10 0.56 -1.65
CA GLY A 596 0.87 1.36 -1.65
C GLY A 596 -0.24 0.76 -0.78
N PRO A 597 -0.98 1.58 -0.01
CA PRO A 597 -2.05 1.11 0.86
C PRO A 597 -3.33 0.84 0.07
N ILE A 598 -4.28 0.13 0.67
CA ILE A 598 -5.66 0.08 0.19
C ILE A 598 -6.34 1.42 0.52
N VAL A 599 -6.72 2.19 -0.49
CA VAL A 599 -7.44 3.46 -0.33
C VAL A 599 -8.95 3.20 -0.33
N TRP A 600 -9.67 3.84 0.60
CA TRP A 600 -11.12 3.71 0.68
C TRP A 600 -11.74 4.90 1.43
N GLY A 601 -13.07 5.01 1.40
CA GLY A 601 -13.79 6.00 2.18
C GLY A 601 -15.09 6.44 1.53
N GLU A 602 -15.89 7.18 2.29
CA GLU A 602 -17.19 7.74 1.89
C GLU A 602 -17.37 9.11 2.56
N PRO A 603 -18.25 9.98 2.03
CA PRO A 603 -18.50 11.28 2.61
C PRO A 603 -18.96 11.24 4.08
N GLY A 604 -18.49 12.23 4.84
CA GLY A 604 -19.06 12.58 6.13
C GLY A 604 -20.37 13.35 5.95
N THR A 605 -21.38 13.18 6.81
CA THR A 605 -21.38 12.37 8.05
C THR A 605 -21.80 10.92 7.83
N ASN A 606 -22.16 10.51 6.61
CA ASN A 606 -22.68 9.17 6.30
C ASN A 606 -21.75 8.05 6.77
N GLY A 607 -20.44 8.20 6.57
CA GLY A 607 -19.44 7.23 7.06
C GLY A 607 -19.51 6.97 8.58
N GLN A 608 -19.91 7.97 9.37
CA GLN A 608 -20.09 7.84 10.82
C GLN A 608 -21.16 6.80 11.19
N HIS A 609 -22.17 6.67 10.32
CA HIS A 609 -23.31 5.77 10.48
C HIS A 609 -23.14 4.46 9.70
N ALA A 610 -21.95 4.19 9.16
CA ALA A 610 -21.66 2.98 8.39
C ALA A 610 -20.48 2.21 9.00
N PHE A 611 -19.27 2.78 8.97
CA PHE A 611 -18.03 2.06 9.28
C PHE A 611 -17.15 2.71 10.34
N TYR A 612 -17.48 3.91 10.84
CA TYR A 612 -16.68 4.55 11.89
C TYR A 612 -16.69 3.76 13.20
N GLN A 613 -17.69 2.89 13.42
CA GLN A 613 -17.67 1.90 14.51
C GLN A 613 -16.37 1.07 14.48
N LEU A 614 -15.98 0.57 13.30
CA LEU A 614 -14.73 -0.18 13.12
C LEU A 614 -13.52 0.74 13.30
N ILE A 615 -13.57 1.96 12.76
CA ILE A 615 -12.48 2.92 12.92
C ILE A 615 -12.25 3.22 14.41
N HIS A 616 -13.29 3.41 15.22
CA HIS A 616 -13.17 3.74 16.64
C HIS A 616 -12.84 2.56 17.54
N GLN A 617 -13.58 1.45 17.42
CA GLN A 617 -13.50 0.33 18.37
C GLN A 617 -12.99 -0.99 17.76
N GLY A 618 -12.73 -1.02 16.45
CA GLY A 618 -12.10 -2.15 15.79
C GLY A 618 -10.61 -2.29 16.13
N THR A 619 -10.05 -3.41 15.68
CA THR A 619 -8.67 -3.84 15.98
C THR A 619 -7.63 -3.35 14.96
N ARG A 620 -8.05 -2.61 13.94
CA ARG A 620 -7.18 -2.07 12.89
C ARG A 620 -6.77 -0.63 13.21
N LEU A 621 -5.52 -0.29 12.91
CA LEU A 621 -5.06 1.10 12.84
C LEU A 621 -5.32 1.61 11.42
N ILE A 622 -6.09 2.68 11.30
CA ILE A 622 -6.50 3.25 10.02
C ILE A 622 -6.16 4.75 10.07
N PRO A 623 -5.08 5.20 9.41
CA PRO A 623 -4.85 6.62 9.15
C PRO A 623 -5.97 7.17 8.28
N CYS A 624 -6.50 8.34 8.66
CA CYS A 624 -7.61 8.98 7.97
C CYS A 624 -7.28 10.42 7.57
N ASP A 625 -7.56 10.80 6.33
CA ASP A 625 -7.56 12.19 5.88
C ASP A 625 -9.01 12.70 5.86
N PHE A 626 -9.33 13.61 6.77
CA PHE A 626 -10.60 14.30 6.82
C PHE A 626 -10.51 15.58 6.00
N ILE A 627 -11.45 15.81 5.07
CA ILE A 627 -11.43 16.98 4.16
C ILE A 627 -12.73 17.76 4.33
N VAL A 628 -12.70 19.09 4.52
CA VAL A 628 -13.95 19.89 4.63
C VAL A 628 -13.78 21.32 4.10
N PRO A 629 -14.76 21.86 3.35
CA PRO A 629 -14.81 23.29 3.07
C PRO A 629 -15.42 24.10 4.23
N VAL A 630 -14.81 25.22 4.59
CA VAL A 630 -15.30 26.16 5.61
C VAL A 630 -16.60 26.82 5.18
N ARG A 631 -16.79 27.05 3.87
CA ARG A 631 -17.99 27.68 3.31
C ARG A 631 -18.74 26.70 2.41
N SER A 632 -20.02 26.51 2.69
CA SER A 632 -20.94 25.78 1.81
C SER A 632 -21.15 26.52 0.49
N LEU A 633 -21.30 25.77 -0.60
CA LEU A 633 -21.72 26.29 -1.91
C LEU A 633 -23.24 26.54 -1.96
N ASN A 634 -24.02 25.77 -1.19
CA ASN A 634 -25.47 25.79 -1.25
C ASN A 634 -26.07 26.60 -0.10
N SER A 635 -26.94 27.55 -0.42
CA SER A 635 -27.84 28.21 0.55
C SER A 635 -29.20 27.53 0.54
N ILE A 636 -29.57 26.88 1.64
CA ILE A 636 -30.86 26.19 1.76
C ILE A 636 -31.96 27.21 2.12
N SER A 637 -33.05 27.18 1.34
CA SER A 637 -34.29 27.97 1.52
C SER A 637 -34.13 29.50 1.47
N ASN A 638 -33.07 30.04 0.85
CA ASN A 638 -32.64 31.44 1.00
C ASN A 638 -32.54 31.89 2.47
N ASN A 639 -32.47 30.93 3.39
CA ASN A 639 -32.44 31.14 4.81
C ASN A 639 -30.99 30.96 5.25
N LEU A 640 -30.30 32.10 5.32
CA LEU A 640 -28.91 32.14 5.72
C LEU A 640 -28.71 31.50 7.11
N HIS A 641 -29.66 31.67 8.04
CA HIS A 641 -29.59 31.03 9.36
C HIS A 641 -29.65 29.50 9.30
N HIS A 642 -30.55 28.94 8.49
CA HIS A 642 -30.66 27.49 8.36
C HIS A 642 -29.44 26.89 7.64
N THR A 643 -28.92 27.58 6.62
CA THR A 643 -27.67 27.22 5.95
C THR A 643 -26.48 27.22 6.92
N ILE A 644 -26.37 28.28 7.75
CA ILE A 644 -25.34 28.38 8.79
C ILE A 644 -25.49 27.26 9.81
N LEU A 645 -26.72 26.92 10.23
CA LEU A 645 -26.95 25.83 11.19
C LEU A 645 -26.49 24.48 10.63
N LEU A 646 -26.83 24.13 9.40
CA LEU A 646 -26.42 22.87 8.78
C LEU A 646 -24.90 22.79 8.60
N LEU A 647 -24.28 23.89 8.14
CA LEU A 647 -22.83 23.98 8.04
C LEU A 647 -22.15 23.87 9.41
N LYS A 648 -22.71 24.49 10.46
CA LYS A 648 -22.23 24.32 11.84
C LYS A 648 -22.34 22.87 12.29
N ILE A 649 -23.44 22.17 12.01
CA ILE A 649 -23.58 20.75 12.37
C ILE A 649 -22.53 19.90 11.65
N LEU A 650 -22.33 20.11 10.34
CA LEU A 650 -21.32 19.41 9.55
C LEU A 650 -19.90 19.64 10.10
N LEU A 651 -19.52 20.91 10.33
CA LEU A 651 -18.21 21.30 10.85
C LEU A 651 -17.99 20.79 12.29
N SER A 652 -19.01 20.86 13.16
CA SER A 652 -18.94 20.28 14.51
C SER A 652 -18.68 18.78 14.46
N ASN A 653 -19.35 18.06 13.55
CA ASN A 653 -19.12 16.62 13.36
C ASN A 653 -17.73 16.32 12.79
N PHE A 654 -17.21 17.15 11.88
CA PHE A 654 -15.85 17.02 11.36
C PHE A 654 -14.82 17.13 12.48
N VAL A 655 -14.91 18.21 13.28
CA VAL A 655 -13.99 18.46 14.39
C VAL A 655 -14.11 17.38 15.45
N ALA A 656 -15.34 17.08 15.89
CA ALA A 656 -15.60 16.10 16.95
C ALA A 656 -15.11 14.69 16.61
N GLN A 657 -15.19 14.25 15.35
CA GLN A 657 -14.71 12.92 14.98
C GLN A 657 -13.19 12.80 15.08
N THR A 658 -12.44 13.80 14.61
CA THR A 658 -10.96 13.80 14.74
C THR A 658 -10.52 13.94 16.20
N GLU A 659 -11.25 14.73 17.00
CA GLU A 659 -11.01 14.84 18.44
C GLU A 659 -11.30 13.53 19.17
N ALA A 660 -12.42 12.86 18.88
CA ALA A 660 -12.79 11.59 19.48
C ALA A 660 -11.79 10.48 19.14
N LEU A 661 -11.31 10.43 17.90
CA LEU A 661 -10.27 9.48 17.46
C LEU A 661 -8.95 9.70 18.21
N MET A 662 -8.58 10.95 18.47
CA MET A 662 -7.40 11.29 19.25
C MET A 662 -7.57 10.97 20.74
N LYS A 663 -8.65 11.46 21.37
CA LYS A 663 -8.86 11.45 22.82
C LYS A 663 -9.27 10.07 23.33
N GLY A 664 -10.20 9.41 22.64
CA GLY A 664 -10.92 8.27 23.20
C GLY A 664 -11.83 8.67 24.36
N LYS A 665 -12.21 7.67 25.17
CA LYS A 665 -13.05 7.79 26.36
C LYS A 665 -12.59 6.76 27.38
N THR A 666 -12.15 7.21 28.54
CA THR A 666 -11.58 6.32 29.57
C THR A 666 -12.67 5.50 30.28
N PRO A 667 -12.31 4.40 30.98
CA PRO A 667 -13.25 3.67 31.82
C PRO A 667 -13.94 4.53 32.88
N GLU A 668 -13.24 5.52 33.45
CA GLU A 668 -13.79 6.41 34.45
C GLU A 668 -14.84 7.34 33.83
N GLU A 669 -14.53 7.97 32.70
CA GLU A 669 -15.48 8.82 31.96
C GLU A 669 -16.72 8.01 31.55
N ALA A 670 -16.54 6.81 30.99
CA ALA A 670 -17.63 5.94 30.58
C ALA A 670 -18.47 5.45 31.76
N ARG A 671 -17.85 5.16 32.91
CA ARG A 671 -18.57 4.72 34.12
C ARG A 671 -19.45 5.84 34.67
N GLU A 672 -18.93 7.06 34.76
CA GLU A 672 -19.70 8.21 35.23
C GLU A 672 -20.87 8.54 34.29
N GLU A 673 -20.69 8.43 32.97
CA GLU A 673 -21.81 8.53 32.01
C GLU A 673 -22.89 7.47 32.27
N LEU A 674 -22.50 6.21 32.49
CA LEU A 674 -23.44 5.12 32.74
C LEU A 674 -24.18 5.27 34.08
N LYS A 675 -23.52 5.80 35.12
CA LYS A 675 -24.17 6.16 36.40
C LYS A 675 -25.19 7.27 36.22
N ASN A 676 -24.86 8.32 35.47
CA ASN A 676 -25.76 9.44 35.20
C ASN A 676 -27.00 9.02 34.39
N LEU A 677 -26.93 7.92 33.64
CA LEU A 677 -28.08 7.29 32.98
C LEU A 677 -28.94 6.41 33.94
N GLY A 678 -28.63 6.39 35.23
CA GLY A 678 -29.40 5.65 36.24
C GLY A 678 -29.19 4.13 36.21
N MET A 679 -28.10 3.64 35.62
CA MET A 679 -27.80 2.21 35.57
C MET A 679 -27.29 1.69 36.92
N ASN A 680 -27.65 0.46 37.27
CA ASN A 680 -27.11 -0.20 38.46
C ASN A 680 -25.69 -0.73 38.24
N GLU A 681 -24.96 -1.01 39.32
CA GLU A 681 -23.54 -1.42 39.26
C GLU A 681 -23.30 -2.72 38.47
N GLU A 682 -24.26 -3.64 38.47
CA GLU A 682 -24.16 -4.87 37.69
C GLU A 682 -24.18 -4.58 36.18
N LYS A 683 -25.14 -3.77 35.70
CA LYS A 683 -25.22 -3.34 34.30
C LYS A 683 -24.04 -2.47 33.90
N ILE A 684 -23.58 -1.58 34.78
CA ILE A 684 -22.38 -0.78 34.56
C ILE A 684 -21.18 -1.70 34.34
N ARG A 685 -20.96 -2.68 35.22
CA ARG A 685 -19.83 -3.62 35.10
C ARG A 685 -19.85 -4.38 33.78
N GLN A 686 -21.02 -4.79 33.30
CA GLN A 686 -21.18 -5.49 32.01
C GLN A 686 -20.94 -4.57 30.82
N LEU A 687 -21.50 -3.35 30.83
CA LEU A 687 -21.50 -2.47 29.67
C LEU A 687 -20.24 -1.60 29.56
N LEU A 688 -19.54 -1.37 30.67
CA LEU A 688 -18.39 -0.47 30.74
C LEU A 688 -17.31 -0.79 29.68
N PRO A 689 -16.82 -2.04 29.52
CA PRO A 689 -15.79 -2.34 28.53
C PRO A 689 -16.20 -2.00 27.09
N HIS A 690 -17.50 -2.08 26.78
CA HIS A 690 -18.05 -1.77 25.45
C HIS A 690 -18.23 -0.27 25.19
N LYS A 691 -18.22 0.56 26.24
CA LYS A 691 -18.38 2.01 26.15
C LYS A 691 -17.05 2.77 26.23
N VAL A 692 -15.94 2.06 26.43
CA VAL A 692 -14.58 2.59 26.38
C VAL A 692 -14.14 2.78 24.92
N PHE A 693 -13.44 3.89 24.68
CA PHE A 693 -12.81 4.18 23.40
C PHE A 693 -11.31 4.37 23.64
N VAL A 694 -10.48 3.53 23.00
CA VAL A 694 -9.03 3.52 23.25
C VAL A 694 -8.36 4.84 22.82
N GLY A 695 -8.93 5.53 21.82
CA GLY A 695 -8.35 6.75 21.26
C GLY A 695 -7.01 6.50 20.56
N ASN A 696 -6.18 7.53 20.49
CA ASN A 696 -4.86 7.52 19.86
C ASN A 696 -4.87 7.05 18.39
N LYS A 697 -5.94 7.33 17.65
CA LYS A 697 -6.10 6.97 16.23
C LYS A 697 -5.78 8.17 15.35
N PRO A 698 -4.80 8.08 14.44
CA PRO A 698 -4.24 9.24 13.76
C PRO A 698 -5.13 9.77 12.64
N THR A 699 -5.19 11.09 12.51
CA THR A 699 -5.95 11.77 11.46
C THR A 699 -5.21 12.99 10.95
N ASN A 700 -5.28 13.25 9.65
CA ASN A 700 -5.03 14.58 9.10
C ASN A 700 -6.35 15.32 8.91
N SER A 701 -6.33 16.65 9.07
CA SER A 701 -7.46 17.53 8.76
C SER A 701 -7.06 18.52 7.67
N ILE A 702 -7.69 18.39 6.50
CA ILE A 702 -7.50 19.26 5.34
C ILE A 702 -8.73 20.17 5.25
N ILE A 703 -8.55 21.44 5.56
CA ILE A 703 -9.64 22.41 5.62
C ILE A 703 -9.48 23.38 4.43
N LEU A 704 -10.50 23.41 3.57
CA LEU A 704 -10.55 24.24 2.38
C LEU A 704 -11.32 25.53 2.69
N PRO A 705 -10.98 26.68 2.10
CA PRO A 705 -11.74 27.90 2.34
C PRO A 705 -13.16 27.81 1.73
N LYS A 706 -13.29 27.11 0.60
CA LYS A 706 -14.50 26.81 -0.17
C LYS A 706 -14.10 25.74 -1.19
N LEU A 707 -15.04 24.88 -1.63
CA LEU A 707 -14.78 23.96 -2.75
C LEU A 707 -15.00 24.71 -4.08
N THR A 708 -13.91 25.15 -4.69
CA THR A 708 -13.84 25.88 -5.97
C THR A 708 -13.02 25.08 -6.98
N PRO A 709 -13.09 25.38 -8.29
CA PRO A 709 -12.23 24.71 -9.26
C PRO A 709 -10.75 24.80 -8.88
N PHE A 710 -10.28 25.98 -8.46
CA PHE A 710 -8.90 26.19 -8.00
C PHE A 710 -8.53 25.32 -6.80
N THR A 711 -9.33 25.38 -5.72
CA THR A 711 -9.02 24.64 -4.49
C THR A 711 -9.09 23.13 -4.70
N LEU A 712 -10.03 22.63 -5.53
CA LEU A 712 -10.08 21.22 -5.91
C LEU A 712 -8.81 20.82 -6.67
N GLY A 713 -8.37 21.61 -7.64
CA GLY A 713 -7.17 21.33 -8.42
C GLY A 713 -5.92 21.23 -7.55
N ALA A 714 -5.78 22.17 -6.61
CA ALA A 714 -4.69 22.17 -5.65
C ALA A 714 -4.67 20.90 -4.78
N VAL A 715 -5.83 20.50 -4.24
CA VAL A 715 -5.93 19.31 -3.39
C VAL A 715 -5.63 18.04 -4.17
N ILE A 716 -6.14 17.90 -5.39
CA ILE A 716 -5.84 16.72 -6.21
C ILE A 716 -4.33 16.62 -6.44
N ALA A 717 -3.68 17.72 -6.83
CA ALA A 717 -2.24 17.77 -7.07
C ALA A 717 -1.42 17.48 -5.79
N PHE A 718 -1.89 17.87 -4.60
CA PHE A 718 -1.23 17.47 -3.35
C PHE A 718 -1.15 15.95 -3.20
N TYR A 719 -2.23 15.23 -3.50
CA TYR A 719 -2.23 13.77 -3.45
C TYR A 719 -1.42 13.14 -4.58
N GLU A 720 -1.43 13.68 -5.80
CA GLU A 720 -0.56 13.20 -6.88
C GLU A 720 0.93 13.26 -6.46
N HIS A 721 1.36 14.36 -5.85
CA HIS A 721 2.72 14.52 -5.34
C HIS A 721 3.00 13.67 -4.10
N LYS A 722 2.01 13.46 -3.22
CA LYS A 722 2.11 12.48 -2.11
C LYS A 722 2.44 11.09 -2.67
N ILE A 723 1.67 10.63 -3.66
CA ILE A 723 1.82 9.31 -4.30
C ILE A 723 3.22 9.19 -4.93
N PHE A 724 3.68 10.23 -5.62
CA PHE A 724 5.02 10.28 -6.20
C PHE A 724 6.11 10.14 -5.14
N VAL A 725 6.05 10.91 -4.04
CA VAL A 725 7.08 10.87 -2.99
C VAL A 725 7.15 9.49 -2.34
N GLN A 726 6.01 8.85 -2.08
CA GLN A 726 5.97 7.48 -1.55
C GLN A 726 6.61 6.48 -2.51
N GLY A 727 6.27 6.55 -3.79
CA GLY A 727 6.87 5.68 -4.81
C GLY A 727 8.39 5.84 -4.93
N VAL A 728 8.90 7.08 -4.80
CA VAL A 728 10.34 7.35 -4.78
C VAL A 728 11.01 6.74 -3.54
N ILE A 729 10.39 6.85 -2.36
CA ILE A 729 10.91 6.26 -1.11
C ILE A 729 11.00 4.74 -1.26
N TRP A 730 9.95 4.10 -1.77
CA TRP A 730 9.89 2.65 -2.02
C TRP A 730 10.71 2.19 -3.23
N ASN A 731 11.29 3.12 -4.00
CA ASN A 731 12.07 2.83 -5.21
C ASN A 731 11.31 2.01 -6.25
N ILE A 732 9.99 2.21 -6.36
CA ILE A 732 9.12 1.56 -7.34
C ILE A 732 8.80 2.51 -8.51
N ASN A 733 8.14 2.00 -9.55
CA ASN A 733 7.60 2.82 -10.61
C ASN A 733 6.13 3.19 -10.33
N SER A 734 5.86 4.46 -9.98
CA SER A 734 4.49 4.95 -9.78
C SER A 734 3.70 5.12 -11.07
N PHE A 735 4.33 4.95 -12.25
CA PHE A 735 3.78 5.46 -13.51
C PHE A 735 3.50 4.39 -14.57
N ASP A 736 3.86 3.13 -14.32
CA ASP A 736 3.43 1.98 -15.13
C ASP A 736 2.24 1.24 -14.48
N GLN A 737 1.74 0.18 -15.14
CA GLN A 737 0.63 -0.65 -14.64
C GLN A 737 0.62 -2.08 -15.23
N TRP A 738 1.77 -2.76 -15.28
CA TRP A 738 1.87 -4.11 -15.87
C TRP A 738 0.90 -5.16 -15.28
N GLY A 739 0.46 -4.97 -14.03
CA GLY A 739 -0.47 -5.88 -13.34
C GLY A 739 -1.84 -6.05 -14.01
N VAL A 740 -2.24 -5.16 -14.93
CA VAL A 740 -3.55 -5.27 -15.62
C VAL A 740 -3.52 -6.19 -16.85
N GLU A 741 -2.36 -6.64 -17.31
CA GLU A 741 -2.22 -7.33 -18.60
C GLU A 741 -2.72 -8.78 -18.57
N LEU A 742 -2.41 -9.53 -17.52
CA LEU A 742 -2.74 -10.95 -17.43
C LEU A 742 -4.27 -11.18 -17.54
N GLY A 743 -5.05 -10.38 -16.81
CA GLY A 743 -6.52 -10.44 -16.88
C GLY A 743 -7.05 -10.17 -18.29
N LYS A 744 -6.48 -9.19 -19.01
CA LYS A 744 -6.87 -8.86 -20.39
C LYS A 744 -6.53 -9.99 -21.36
N GLN A 745 -5.36 -10.63 -21.20
CA GLN A 745 -4.96 -11.76 -22.03
C GLN A 745 -5.89 -12.96 -21.84
N LEU A 746 -6.17 -13.33 -20.58
CA LEU A 746 -7.06 -14.45 -20.24
C LEU A 746 -8.49 -14.20 -20.71
N ALA A 747 -9.03 -12.98 -20.49
CA ALA A 747 -10.38 -12.63 -20.93
C ALA A 747 -10.55 -12.77 -22.46
N LYS A 748 -9.54 -12.39 -23.25
CA LYS A 748 -9.57 -12.53 -24.72
C LYS A 748 -9.60 -13.99 -25.18
N VAL A 749 -8.97 -14.90 -24.44
CA VAL A 749 -9.04 -16.34 -24.70
C VAL A 749 -10.44 -16.86 -24.36
N ILE A 750 -10.90 -16.61 -23.14
CA ILE A 750 -12.21 -17.08 -22.64
C ILE A 750 -13.36 -16.52 -23.48
N GLN A 751 -13.27 -15.28 -23.97
CA GLN A 751 -14.29 -14.69 -24.84
C GLN A 751 -14.53 -15.51 -26.11
N LYS A 752 -13.47 -16.07 -26.71
CA LYS A 752 -13.60 -16.93 -27.90
C LYS A 752 -14.28 -18.25 -27.57
N GLU A 753 -14.02 -18.79 -26.39
CA GLU A 753 -14.64 -20.04 -25.93
C GLU A 753 -16.13 -19.86 -25.67
N PHE A 754 -16.60 -18.67 -25.30
CA PHE A 754 -18.04 -18.36 -25.23
C PHE A 754 -18.74 -18.24 -26.58
N ALA A 755 -18.00 -18.21 -27.70
CA ALA A 755 -18.59 -18.15 -29.04
C ALA A 755 -19.05 -19.53 -29.57
N THR A 756 -18.66 -20.62 -28.91
CA THR A 756 -19.05 -22.00 -29.27
C THR A 756 -19.90 -22.63 -28.16
N ASP A 757 -20.73 -23.61 -28.52
CA ASP A 757 -21.53 -24.38 -27.55
C ASP A 757 -20.76 -25.57 -26.94
N GLU A 758 -19.51 -25.80 -27.36
CA GLU A 758 -18.68 -26.91 -26.88
C GLU A 758 -18.31 -26.78 -25.40
N LEU A 759 -18.23 -27.89 -24.68
CA LEU A 759 -17.78 -27.86 -23.28
C LEU A 759 -16.30 -27.48 -23.22
N CYS A 760 -15.99 -26.52 -22.34
CA CYS A 760 -14.64 -26.07 -22.07
C CYS A 760 -13.90 -27.04 -21.15
N SER A 761 -12.67 -27.37 -21.51
CA SER A 761 -11.76 -28.27 -20.77
C SER A 761 -10.29 -27.81 -20.80
N SER A 762 -10.03 -26.60 -21.33
CA SER A 762 -8.69 -26.05 -21.58
C SER A 762 -8.04 -25.38 -20.36
N HIS A 763 -8.80 -25.11 -19.30
CA HIS A 763 -8.32 -24.40 -18.10
C HIS A 763 -8.31 -25.29 -16.86
N ASP A 764 -8.07 -24.69 -15.69
CA ASP A 764 -8.32 -25.35 -14.42
C ASP A 764 -9.81 -25.75 -14.26
N SER A 765 -10.07 -26.70 -13.36
CA SER A 765 -11.41 -27.26 -13.16
C SER A 765 -12.46 -26.24 -12.74
N SER A 766 -12.08 -25.16 -12.05
CA SER A 766 -13.01 -24.10 -11.65
C SER A 766 -13.42 -23.28 -12.87
N THR A 767 -12.44 -22.76 -13.62
CA THR A 767 -12.71 -21.97 -14.83
C THR A 767 -13.54 -22.76 -15.85
N ASN A 768 -13.18 -24.02 -16.09
CA ASN A 768 -13.96 -24.91 -16.96
C ASN A 768 -15.40 -25.09 -16.44
N GLY A 769 -15.55 -25.39 -15.15
CA GLY A 769 -16.85 -25.59 -14.50
C GLY A 769 -17.75 -24.35 -14.62
N ILE A 770 -17.20 -23.15 -14.41
CA ILE A 770 -17.92 -21.88 -14.54
C ILE A 770 -18.37 -21.65 -15.98
N ILE A 771 -17.47 -21.78 -16.97
CA ILE A 771 -17.81 -21.59 -18.38
C ILE A 771 -18.92 -22.57 -18.80
N ASN A 772 -18.79 -23.84 -18.43
CA ASN A 772 -19.76 -24.88 -18.75
C ASN A 772 -21.11 -24.65 -18.08
N PHE A 773 -21.11 -24.21 -16.82
CA PHE A 773 -22.32 -23.81 -16.11
C PHE A 773 -23.02 -22.65 -16.84
N ILE A 774 -22.29 -21.59 -17.20
CA ILE A 774 -22.85 -20.43 -17.92
C ILE A 774 -23.43 -20.86 -19.28
N LYS A 775 -22.73 -21.71 -20.04
CA LYS A 775 -23.22 -22.23 -21.33
C LYS A 775 -24.52 -23.01 -21.14
N LYS A 776 -24.58 -23.90 -20.15
CA LYS A 776 -25.77 -24.68 -19.83
C LYS A 776 -26.97 -23.79 -19.46
N GLU A 777 -26.78 -22.80 -18.61
CA GLU A 777 -27.85 -21.88 -18.18
C GLU A 777 -28.34 -20.97 -19.33
N LYS A 778 -27.45 -20.58 -20.26
CA LYS A 778 -27.84 -19.83 -21.47
C LYS A 778 -28.62 -20.70 -22.45
N ALA A 779 -28.26 -21.98 -22.58
CA ALA A 779 -28.99 -22.92 -23.43
C ALA A 779 -30.38 -23.22 -22.88
N ALA A 780 -30.54 -23.36 -21.56
CA ALA A 780 -31.84 -23.65 -20.93
C ALA A 780 -32.90 -22.53 -21.11
N LYS A 781 -32.48 -21.32 -21.48
CA LYS A 781 -33.38 -20.16 -21.72
C LYS A 781 -33.68 -19.90 -23.20
N ARG A 782 -33.00 -20.59 -24.11
CA ARG A 782 -33.32 -20.60 -25.54
C ARG A 782 -34.31 -21.72 -25.81
#